data_AF-A0A1A8V4L3-F1
#
_entry.id   AF-A0A1A8V4L3-F1
#
_cell.length_a   1.000
_cell.length_b   1.000
_cell.length_c   1.000
_cell.angle_alpha   90.00
_cell.angle_beta   90.00
_cell.angle_gamma   90.00
#
_symmetry.space_group_name_H-M   'P 1'
#
loop_
_entity.id
_entity.type
_entity.pdbx_description
1 polymer ?
#
loop_
_entity_poly.entity_id
_entity_poly.type
_entity_poly.pdbx_seq_one_letter_code
_entity_poly.pdbx_strand_id
1 'polypeptide(L)'
;MAFCSVPDFPAVLLALEGLNDLNKQLKDDGVQFAPEASIHLAAITASITKLEANRRIAHDQLEVETIETSKLRHQIKNMSDRVRNEILADVAAARASNGEKMEQLRKDLHTASQHREDTVGKLQGLLNQNKTLHSEQEQVKAEHKAAIATLNDQVDLKYSLQKKLDQTLQRTEALEYSISAIREKKASLQQSMMLHREACSEEKHTLSREINEMVEKIKQQENVVSKRHQELDVINDKKEKALCHLGELGTRRSKVERSLQKLTSSRCQLEQQLDEETNRNQELRQQIEMQKKEFHESQNTFSLTLQSLKEQIAVISAKIENGRASGPVLKNTLSQVQEIFRRQHNKENEAQANYLSVSQQLEQSKLRLEECIASVNIYNYEIMMMEKQISKLQEQENVTRCVFERKHGDICSDLKAVKDAISQCEEEKRNLAQLLEETKSIQEEHMENMMSEISNTRRRYEELQQEEATLLQLQPKCADPDLLMSYVTQTEMEYREMENTFQQEMQQITAKTEHFYRSTEEKQKELEEKQEVLKELEVKWNEEKNRHEGLSDLLRDLNRKRAELELLIQDTKNQISVLLQPREVLKAQLEKEQKSFTDTLCKYSSDLRTVEVSIYNNHSVLQKVEEEKSRMDLRIREMMEDISVYQQEKERYQQEVQELEDKIKCTLGSLEKMWKEDLSVALEWESKDEVLFVSINSLLDQLKTREHHLMDVNTLVHLQMMNFSKRLGDKAAAKQQNYQKIMTYNLCSKKKVNNQSSN
;
A
#
# COMPACT_ATOMS: atom_id res chain seq x y z
N MET A 1 70.04 -56.67 -42.56
CA MET A 1 69.70 -56.62 -43.99
C MET A 1 69.94 -58.00 -44.55
N ALA A 2 68.92 -58.66 -45.11
CA ALA A 2 69.16 -59.82 -45.95
C ALA A 2 69.34 -59.28 -47.38
N PHE A 3 70.45 -59.64 -48.04
CA PHE A 3 70.56 -59.40 -49.47
C PHE A 3 69.69 -60.45 -50.17
N CYS A 4 68.51 -60.04 -50.65
CA CYS A 4 67.76 -60.82 -51.63
C CYS A 4 68.60 -60.87 -52.90
N SER A 5 69.40 -61.93 -53.06
CA SER A 5 70.23 -62.11 -54.25
C SER A 5 69.35 -62.42 -55.45
N VAL A 6 68.85 -61.36 -56.09
CA VAL A 6 68.07 -61.42 -57.34
C VAL A 6 68.89 -62.22 -58.35
N PRO A 7 68.39 -63.38 -58.83
CA PRO A 7 69.14 -64.18 -59.78
C PRO A 7 69.37 -63.40 -61.07
N ASP A 8 70.54 -63.59 -61.66
CA ASP A 8 70.84 -63.10 -63.01
C ASP A 8 69.76 -63.60 -63.98
N PHE A 9 69.26 -62.73 -64.85
CA PHE A 9 68.14 -63.06 -65.73
C PHE A 9 68.57 -64.19 -66.68
N PRO A 10 67.90 -65.36 -66.71
CA PRO A 10 68.45 -66.55 -67.39
C PRO A 10 68.76 -66.34 -68.87
N ALA A 11 67.97 -65.55 -69.58
CA ALA A 11 68.23 -65.21 -70.98
C ALA A 11 69.45 -64.27 -71.16
N VAL A 12 69.81 -63.46 -70.17
CA VAL A 12 71.02 -62.64 -70.16
C VAL A 12 72.26 -63.51 -69.92
N LEU A 13 72.20 -64.48 -68.99
CA LEU A 13 73.29 -65.45 -68.82
C LEU A 13 73.55 -66.24 -70.11
N LEU A 14 72.52 -66.83 -70.70
CA LEU A 14 72.64 -67.58 -71.96
C LEU A 14 73.15 -66.71 -73.12
N ALA A 15 72.77 -65.43 -73.18
CA ALA A 15 73.32 -64.49 -74.16
C ALA A 15 74.80 -64.17 -73.91
N LEU A 16 75.23 -64.04 -72.66
CA LEU A 16 76.63 -63.81 -72.29
C LEU A 16 77.50 -65.05 -72.55
N GLU A 17 76.99 -66.26 -72.31
CA GLU A 17 77.65 -67.52 -72.68
C GLU A 17 77.80 -67.62 -74.21
N GLY A 18 76.72 -67.43 -74.97
CA GLY A 18 76.75 -67.45 -76.44
C GLY A 18 77.67 -66.39 -77.06
N LEU A 19 77.73 -65.18 -76.48
CA LEU A 19 78.68 -64.14 -76.89
C LEU A 19 80.13 -64.52 -76.59
N ASN A 20 80.39 -65.21 -75.48
CA ASN A 20 81.73 -65.69 -75.14
C ASN A 20 82.18 -66.84 -76.03
N ASP A 21 81.30 -67.79 -76.36
CA ASP A 21 81.63 -68.90 -77.27
C ASP A 21 81.83 -68.39 -78.72
N LEU A 22 81.03 -67.44 -79.19
CA LEU A 22 81.23 -66.78 -80.49
C LEU A 22 82.58 -66.02 -80.53
N ASN A 23 82.92 -65.32 -79.45
CA ASN A 23 84.22 -64.63 -79.27
C ASN A 23 85.40 -65.60 -79.12
N LYS A 24 85.14 -66.90 -78.91
CA LYS A 24 86.14 -67.97 -78.86
C LYS A 24 86.38 -68.53 -80.26
N GLN A 25 85.30 -68.93 -80.95
CA GLN A 25 85.32 -69.39 -82.34
C GLN A 25 86.01 -68.37 -83.27
N LEU A 26 85.67 -67.08 -83.14
CA LEU A 26 86.31 -66.01 -83.91
C LEU A 26 87.83 -65.86 -83.70
N LYS A 27 88.39 -66.36 -82.59
CA LYS A 27 89.84 -66.38 -82.33
C LYS A 27 90.51 -67.63 -82.86
N ASP A 28 89.81 -68.77 -82.76
CA ASP A 28 90.34 -70.07 -83.15
C ASP A 28 90.29 -70.27 -84.68
N ASP A 29 89.28 -69.74 -85.38
CA ASP A 29 89.07 -69.91 -86.83
C ASP A 29 89.92 -68.99 -87.74
N GLY A 30 90.75 -68.11 -87.18
CA GLY A 30 91.75 -67.33 -87.95
C GLY A 30 91.20 -66.34 -88.99
N VAL A 31 89.96 -65.87 -88.83
CA VAL A 31 89.24 -65.05 -89.82
C VAL A 31 89.82 -63.63 -89.93
N GLN A 32 89.81 -63.06 -91.14
CA GLN A 32 90.52 -61.83 -91.52
C GLN A 32 90.09 -60.51 -90.85
N PHE A 33 89.15 -60.55 -89.90
CA PHE A 33 88.68 -59.42 -89.07
C PHE A 33 88.48 -59.81 -87.58
N ALA A 34 89.11 -60.89 -87.13
CA ALA A 34 88.97 -61.43 -85.78
C ALA A 34 89.31 -60.45 -84.62
N PRO A 35 90.37 -59.61 -84.69
CA PRO A 35 90.73 -58.72 -83.58
C PRO A 35 89.66 -57.68 -83.26
N GLU A 36 89.18 -56.97 -84.28
CA GLU A 36 88.18 -55.90 -84.16
C GLU A 36 86.83 -56.48 -83.74
N ALA A 37 86.42 -57.61 -84.33
CA ALA A 37 85.21 -58.32 -83.94
C ALA A 37 85.26 -58.77 -82.47
N SER A 38 86.41 -59.26 -82.00
CA SER A 38 86.60 -59.65 -80.59
C SER A 38 86.51 -58.47 -79.63
N ILE A 39 87.06 -57.31 -79.99
CA ILE A 39 86.96 -56.08 -79.19
C ILE A 39 85.49 -55.63 -79.08
N HIS A 40 84.75 -55.65 -80.19
CA HIS A 40 83.32 -55.30 -80.18
C HIS A 40 82.47 -56.28 -79.37
N LEU A 41 82.70 -57.60 -79.50
CA LEU A 41 82.01 -58.60 -78.68
C LEU A 41 82.34 -58.45 -77.18
N ALA A 42 83.60 -58.19 -76.83
CA ALA A 42 83.99 -57.91 -75.44
C ALA A 42 83.30 -56.65 -74.89
N ALA A 43 83.19 -55.58 -75.68
CA ALA A 43 82.47 -54.36 -75.31
C ALA A 43 80.96 -54.58 -75.14
N ILE A 44 80.34 -55.44 -75.97
CA ILE A 44 78.93 -55.84 -75.84
C ILE A 44 78.73 -56.66 -74.55
N THR A 45 79.56 -57.67 -74.30
CA THR A 45 79.56 -58.47 -73.05
C THR A 45 79.72 -57.59 -71.81
N ALA A 46 80.63 -56.61 -71.83
CA ALA A 46 80.83 -55.65 -70.75
C ALA A 46 79.62 -54.70 -70.57
N SER A 47 78.94 -54.33 -71.66
CA SER A 47 77.76 -53.47 -71.61
C SER A 47 76.53 -54.21 -71.07
N ILE A 48 76.33 -55.47 -71.47
CA ILE A 48 75.23 -56.33 -70.99
C ILE A 48 75.42 -56.68 -69.51
N THR A 49 76.63 -57.04 -69.08
CA THR A 49 76.91 -57.30 -67.66
C THR A 49 76.72 -56.04 -66.79
N LYS A 50 77.11 -54.86 -67.28
CA LYS A 50 76.84 -53.58 -66.61
C LYS A 50 75.34 -53.26 -66.54
N LEU A 51 74.58 -53.54 -67.60
CA LEU A 51 73.13 -53.36 -67.61
C LEU A 51 72.43 -54.29 -66.63
N GLU A 52 72.89 -55.54 -66.51
CA GLU A 52 72.35 -56.54 -65.57
C GLU A 52 72.74 -56.24 -64.10
N ALA A 53 73.91 -55.63 -63.86
CA ALA A 53 74.25 -55.07 -62.56
C ALA A 53 73.31 -53.90 -62.19
N ASN A 54 73.08 -52.97 -63.12
CA ASN A 54 72.14 -51.86 -62.92
C ASN A 54 70.69 -52.35 -62.70
N ARG A 55 70.25 -53.39 -63.42
CA ARG A 55 68.92 -54.02 -63.26
C ARG A 55 68.71 -54.53 -61.83
N ARG A 56 69.73 -55.21 -61.26
CA ARG A 56 69.69 -55.69 -59.87
C ARG A 56 69.59 -54.54 -58.88
N ILE A 57 70.49 -53.54 -58.97
CA ILE A 57 70.48 -52.37 -58.08
C ILE A 57 69.12 -51.66 -58.10
N ALA A 58 68.53 -51.47 -59.29
CA ALA A 58 67.21 -50.84 -59.42
C ALA A 58 66.08 -51.71 -58.85
N HIS A 59 66.15 -53.04 -58.99
CA HIS A 59 65.18 -53.96 -58.39
C HIS A 59 65.27 -53.96 -56.87
N ASP A 60 66.48 -54.04 -56.30
CA ASP A 60 66.73 -54.04 -54.85
C ASP A 60 66.21 -52.73 -54.22
N GLN A 61 66.43 -51.60 -54.90
CA GLN A 61 65.87 -50.30 -54.50
C GLN A 61 64.33 -50.30 -54.53
N LEU A 62 63.71 -50.81 -55.61
CA LEU A 62 62.25 -50.91 -55.71
C LEU A 62 61.64 -51.87 -54.67
N GLU A 63 62.33 -52.94 -54.29
CA GLU A 63 61.91 -53.85 -53.22
C GLU A 63 61.95 -53.16 -51.85
N VAL A 64 63.03 -52.43 -51.54
CA VAL A 64 63.15 -51.61 -50.32
C VAL A 64 62.05 -50.54 -50.26
N GLU A 65 61.85 -49.76 -51.32
CA GLU A 65 60.79 -48.73 -51.37
C GLU A 65 59.39 -49.35 -51.27
N THR A 66 59.17 -50.52 -51.85
CA THR A 66 57.90 -51.26 -51.72
C THR A 66 57.65 -51.70 -50.27
N ILE A 67 58.70 -52.15 -49.58
CA ILE A 67 58.66 -52.55 -48.16
C ILE A 67 58.41 -51.34 -47.26
N GLU A 68 59.14 -50.23 -47.42
CA GLU A 68 58.94 -49.02 -46.60
C GLU A 68 57.56 -48.40 -46.87
N THR A 69 57.11 -48.31 -48.13
CA THR A 69 55.74 -47.88 -48.46
C THR A 69 54.69 -48.81 -47.81
N SER A 70 54.97 -50.10 -47.68
CA SER A 70 54.09 -51.03 -46.96
C SER A 70 54.05 -50.77 -45.46
N LYS A 71 55.19 -50.50 -44.83
CA LYS A 71 55.26 -50.09 -43.41
C LYS A 71 54.49 -48.79 -43.18
N LEU A 72 54.69 -47.78 -44.04
CA LEU A 72 53.99 -46.50 -43.97
C LEU A 72 52.47 -46.69 -44.09
N ARG A 73 51.98 -47.48 -45.06
CA ARG A 73 50.56 -47.83 -45.18
C ARG A 73 50.01 -48.49 -43.91
N HIS A 74 50.77 -49.39 -43.28
CA HIS A 74 50.36 -50.03 -42.03
C HIS A 74 50.37 -49.06 -40.83
N GLN A 75 51.37 -48.19 -40.71
CA GLN A 75 51.45 -47.16 -39.67
C GLN A 75 50.30 -46.15 -39.79
N ILE A 76 50.03 -45.64 -41.00
CA ILE A 76 48.91 -44.72 -41.28
C ILE A 76 47.58 -45.37 -40.89
N LYS A 77 47.36 -46.65 -41.28
CA LYS A 77 46.14 -47.37 -40.88
C LYS A 77 46.04 -47.51 -39.35
N ASN A 78 47.09 -48.01 -38.69
CA ASN A 78 47.07 -48.21 -37.24
C ASN A 78 46.84 -46.89 -36.47
N MET A 79 47.36 -45.77 -36.97
CA MET A 79 47.13 -44.45 -36.38
C MET A 79 45.70 -43.95 -36.63
N SER A 80 45.16 -44.15 -37.84
CA SER A 80 43.75 -43.86 -38.14
C SER A 80 42.78 -44.69 -37.29
N ASP A 81 43.09 -45.97 -37.06
CA ASP A 81 42.26 -46.86 -36.23
C ASP A 81 42.34 -46.46 -34.74
N ARG A 82 43.50 -45.98 -34.24
CA ARG A 82 43.64 -45.40 -32.89
C ARG A 82 42.82 -44.13 -32.71
N VAL A 83 43.04 -43.13 -33.57
CA VAL A 83 42.31 -41.85 -33.52
C VAL A 83 40.80 -42.06 -33.62
N ARG A 84 40.35 -43.01 -34.45
CA ARG A 84 38.93 -43.41 -34.53
C ARG A 84 38.41 -43.95 -33.19
N ASN A 85 39.16 -44.80 -32.51
CA ASN A 85 38.76 -45.40 -31.24
C ASN A 85 38.80 -44.39 -30.08
N GLU A 86 39.77 -43.48 -30.07
CA GLU A 86 39.85 -42.35 -29.13
C GLU A 86 38.63 -41.43 -29.27
N ILE A 87 38.29 -41.00 -30.49
CA ILE A 87 37.08 -40.20 -30.77
C ILE A 87 35.80 -40.94 -30.34
N LEU A 88 35.71 -42.27 -30.54
CA LEU A 88 34.56 -43.05 -30.10
C LEU A 88 34.46 -43.16 -28.57
N ALA A 89 35.59 -43.24 -27.87
CA ALA A 89 35.64 -43.23 -26.41
C ALA A 89 35.22 -41.86 -25.84
N ASP A 90 35.73 -40.76 -26.39
CA ASP A 90 35.36 -39.40 -25.99
C ASP A 90 33.88 -39.12 -26.24
N VAL A 91 33.34 -39.55 -27.39
CA VAL A 91 31.90 -39.45 -27.69
C VAL A 91 31.06 -40.29 -26.72
N ALA A 92 31.55 -41.46 -26.28
CA ALA A 92 30.87 -42.26 -25.27
C ALA A 92 30.89 -41.59 -23.88
N ALA A 93 32.04 -41.05 -23.46
CA ALA A 93 32.19 -40.33 -22.19
C ALA A 93 31.34 -39.04 -22.16
N ALA A 94 31.33 -38.27 -23.25
CA ALA A 94 30.49 -37.08 -23.39
C ALA A 94 28.99 -37.43 -23.32
N ARG A 95 28.56 -38.54 -23.93
CA ARG A 95 27.18 -39.05 -23.83
C ARG A 95 26.82 -39.49 -22.41
N ALA A 96 27.73 -40.16 -21.71
CA ALA A 96 27.53 -40.57 -20.31
C ALA A 96 27.37 -39.33 -19.40
N SER A 97 28.31 -38.38 -19.45
CA SER A 97 28.24 -37.14 -18.67
C SER A 97 27.01 -36.29 -18.99
N ASN A 98 26.56 -36.27 -20.26
CA ASN A 98 25.30 -35.61 -20.62
C ASN A 98 24.08 -36.36 -20.04
N GLY A 99 24.09 -37.69 -20.02
CA GLY A 99 23.05 -38.50 -19.37
C GLY A 99 22.95 -38.23 -17.87
N GLU A 100 24.09 -38.19 -17.17
CA GLU A 100 24.18 -37.83 -15.75
C GLU A 100 23.64 -36.43 -15.47
N LYS A 101 24.02 -35.42 -16.27
CA LYS A 101 23.51 -34.05 -16.17
C LYS A 101 22.00 -33.97 -16.41
N MET A 102 21.49 -34.67 -17.42
CA MET A 102 20.04 -34.73 -17.69
C MET A 102 19.27 -35.39 -16.55
N GLU A 103 19.85 -36.40 -15.90
CA GLU A 103 19.23 -37.07 -14.76
C GLU A 103 19.31 -36.24 -13.45
N GLN A 104 20.38 -35.45 -13.26
CA GLN A 104 20.44 -34.46 -12.20
C GLN A 104 19.37 -33.38 -12.39
N LEU A 105 19.27 -32.79 -13.59
CA LEU A 105 18.26 -31.78 -13.92
C LEU A 105 16.82 -32.28 -13.72
N ARG A 106 16.55 -33.57 -13.95
CA ARG A 106 15.24 -34.18 -13.64
C ARG A 106 14.96 -34.23 -12.13
N LYS A 107 15.95 -34.58 -11.31
CA LYS A 107 15.83 -34.62 -9.84
C LYS A 107 15.65 -33.23 -9.27
N ASP A 108 16.40 -32.25 -9.78
CA ASP A 108 16.29 -30.85 -9.38
C ASP A 108 14.90 -30.30 -9.75
N LEU A 109 14.42 -30.56 -10.97
CA LEU A 109 13.07 -30.17 -11.42
C LEU A 109 11.95 -30.83 -10.60
N HIS A 110 12.08 -32.11 -10.26
CA HIS A 110 11.12 -32.82 -9.41
C HIS A 110 11.08 -32.23 -8.00
N THR A 111 12.25 -31.97 -7.40
CA THR A 111 12.38 -31.34 -6.07
C THR A 111 11.79 -29.93 -6.07
N ALA A 112 12.06 -29.13 -7.10
CA ALA A 112 11.47 -27.81 -7.27
C ALA A 112 9.94 -27.86 -7.46
N SER A 113 9.42 -28.87 -8.17
CA SER A 113 7.96 -29.07 -8.29
C SER A 113 7.32 -29.44 -6.96
N GLN A 114 7.95 -30.30 -6.15
CA GLN A 114 7.45 -30.64 -4.82
C GLN A 114 7.44 -29.41 -3.91
N HIS A 115 8.53 -28.65 -3.83
CA HIS A 115 8.57 -27.41 -3.04
C HIS A 115 7.54 -26.36 -3.50
N ARG A 116 7.26 -26.26 -4.81
CA ARG A 116 6.19 -25.42 -5.35
C ARG A 116 4.82 -25.88 -4.84
N GLU A 117 4.57 -27.19 -4.84
CA GLU A 117 3.30 -27.78 -4.39
C GLU A 117 3.11 -27.65 -2.87
N ASP A 118 4.15 -27.93 -2.07
CA ASP A 118 4.18 -27.69 -0.62
C ASP A 118 3.89 -26.22 -0.29
N THR A 119 4.43 -25.29 -1.08
CA THR A 119 4.25 -23.84 -0.90
C THR A 119 2.83 -23.41 -1.28
N VAL A 120 2.25 -23.96 -2.35
CA VAL A 120 0.83 -23.75 -2.69
C VAL A 120 -0.08 -24.28 -1.57
N GLY A 121 0.22 -25.46 -1.01
CA GLY A 121 -0.50 -26.00 0.15
C GLY A 121 -0.45 -25.08 1.37
N LYS A 122 0.74 -24.56 1.71
CA LYS A 122 0.93 -23.58 2.79
C LYS A 122 0.15 -22.28 2.54
N LEU A 123 0.21 -21.74 1.32
CA LEU A 123 -0.54 -20.54 0.93
C LEU A 123 -2.06 -20.76 1.01
N GLN A 124 -2.56 -21.92 0.61
CA GLN A 124 -3.99 -22.26 0.73
C GLN A 124 -4.42 -22.43 2.21
N GLY A 125 -3.55 -22.99 3.06
CA GLY A 125 -3.75 -23.04 4.51
C GLY A 125 -3.84 -21.65 5.14
N LEU A 126 -2.88 -20.77 4.82
CA LEU A 126 -2.87 -19.37 5.27
C LEU A 126 -4.09 -18.59 4.75
N LEU A 127 -4.53 -18.81 3.50
CA LEU A 127 -5.74 -18.19 2.95
C LEU A 127 -6.99 -18.61 3.75
N ASN A 128 -7.07 -19.88 4.15
CA ASN A 128 -8.19 -20.39 4.94
C ASN A 128 -8.17 -19.84 6.38
N GLN A 129 -7.00 -19.77 7.02
CA GLN A 129 -6.83 -19.12 8.32
C GLN A 129 -7.16 -17.62 8.29
N ASN A 130 -6.79 -16.91 7.21
CA ASN A 130 -7.11 -15.49 7.06
C ASN A 130 -8.63 -15.28 6.93
N LYS A 131 -9.34 -16.18 6.23
CA LYS A 131 -10.81 -16.17 6.16
C LYS A 131 -11.47 -16.41 7.52
N THR A 132 -10.98 -17.34 8.35
CA THR A 132 -11.56 -17.56 9.70
C THR A 132 -11.27 -16.36 10.61
N LEU A 133 -10.03 -15.87 10.64
CA LEU A 133 -9.64 -14.68 11.41
C LEU A 133 -10.42 -13.42 10.99
N HIS A 134 -10.75 -13.27 9.70
CA HIS A 134 -11.58 -12.14 9.25
C HIS A 134 -13.05 -12.30 9.69
N SER A 135 -13.59 -13.52 9.68
CA SER A 135 -14.93 -13.81 10.22
C SER A 135 -15.00 -13.54 11.74
N GLU A 136 -13.99 -13.98 12.49
CA GLU A 136 -13.83 -13.69 13.92
C GLU A 136 -13.70 -12.18 14.16
N GLN A 137 -12.94 -11.46 13.33
CA GLN A 137 -12.78 -10.02 13.43
C GLN A 137 -14.11 -9.27 13.20
N GLU A 138 -14.93 -9.68 12.22
CA GLU A 138 -16.26 -9.07 12.01
C GLU A 138 -17.26 -9.43 13.12
N GLN A 139 -17.19 -10.64 13.69
CA GLN A 139 -17.94 -10.99 14.89
C GLN A 139 -17.56 -10.08 16.08
N VAL A 140 -16.27 -9.96 16.39
CA VAL A 140 -15.78 -9.10 17.49
C VAL A 140 -16.12 -7.62 17.24
N LYS A 141 -16.10 -7.15 15.98
CA LYS A 141 -16.58 -5.81 15.60
C LYS A 141 -18.09 -5.65 15.85
N ALA A 142 -18.90 -6.67 15.62
CA ALA A 142 -20.34 -6.64 15.88
C ALA A 142 -20.64 -6.65 17.40
N GLU A 143 -19.96 -7.50 18.17
CA GLU A 143 -20.03 -7.55 19.63
C GLU A 143 -19.59 -6.21 20.25
N HIS A 144 -18.48 -5.63 19.80
CA HIS A 144 -18.01 -4.31 20.24
C HIS A 144 -18.98 -3.18 19.88
N LYS A 145 -19.66 -3.23 18.72
CA LYS A 145 -20.74 -2.29 18.38
C LYS A 145 -21.95 -2.43 19.31
N ALA A 146 -22.34 -3.67 19.66
CA ALA A 146 -23.42 -3.91 20.61
C ALA A 146 -23.06 -3.44 22.04
N ALA A 147 -21.80 -3.61 22.46
CA ALA A 147 -21.28 -3.07 23.71
C ALA A 147 -21.30 -1.52 23.73
N ILE A 148 -20.88 -0.85 22.64
CA ILE A 148 -20.99 0.61 22.51
C ILE A 148 -22.46 1.06 22.58
N ALA A 149 -23.37 0.39 21.88
CA ALA A 149 -24.80 0.73 21.92
C ALA A 149 -25.34 0.63 23.36
N THR A 150 -25.07 -0.49 24.04
CA THR A 150 -25.47 -0.72 25.44
C THR A 150 -24.87 0.35 26.39
N LEU A 151 -23.63 0.77 26.15
CA LEU A 151 -22.98 1.82 26.94
C LEU A 151 -23.62 3.20 26.69
N ASN A 152 -23.97 3.52 25.45
CA ASN A 152 -24.69 4.76 25.11
C ASN A 152 -26.08 4.79 25.74
N ASP A 153 -26.83 3.67 25.69
CA ASP A 153 -28.14 3.55 26.34
C ASP A 153 -28.04 3.78 27.86
N GLN A 154 -26.97 3.29 28.50
CA GLN A 154 -26.68 3.56 29.91
C GLN A 154 -26.30 5.03 30.18
N VAL A 155 -25.57 5.69 29.28
CA VAL A 155 -25.22 7.11 29.38
C VAL A 155 -26.47 7.99 29.23
N ASP A 156 -27.34 7.71 28.26
CA ASP A 156 -28.60 8.42 28.06
C ASP A 156 -29.57 8.19 29.24
N LEU A 157 -29.65 6.96 29.76
CA LEU A 157 -30.40 6.66 30.97
C LEU A 157 -29.85 7.46 32.17
N LYS A 158 -28.53 7.47 32.38
CA LYS A 158 -27.88 8.24 33.45
C LYS A 158 -28.13 9.74 33.30
N TYR A 159 -28.05 10.29 32.08
CA TYR A 159 -28.37 11.70 31.81
C TYR A 159 -29.85 12.02 32.10
N SER A 160 -30.77 11.11 31.74
CA SER A 160 -32.20 11.26 32.06
C SER A 160 -32.49 11.23 33.56
N LEU A 161 -31.72 10.45 34.33
CA LEU A 161 -31.81 10.37 35.78
C LEU A 161 -31.19 11.60 36.46
N GLN A 162 -30.04 12.08 35.99
CA GLN A 162 -29.44 13.33 36.46
C GLN A 162 -30.40 14.50 36.25
N LYS A 163 -30.98 14.62 35.04
CA LYS A 163 -31.97 15.66 34.73
C LYS A 163 -33.21 15.61 35.64
N LYS A 164 -33.64 14.41 36.06
CA LYS A 164 -34.72 14.27 37.07
C LYS A 164 -34.26 14.71 38.46
N LEU A 165 -33.03 14.35 38.86
CA LEU A 165 -32.43 14.74 40.14
C LEU A 165 -32.31 16.26 40.26
N ASP A 166 -31.78 16.92 39.22
CA ASP A 166 -31.65 18.37 39.13
C ASP A 166 -33.02 19.06 39.23
N GLN A 167 -34.04 18.53 38.53
CA GLN A 167 -35.42 19.01 38.62
C GLN A 167 -36.05 18.81 40.00
N THR A 168 -35.68 17.77 40.76
CA THR A 168 -36.11 17.63 42.15
C THR A 168 -35.38 18.58 43.09
N LEU A 169 -34.08 18.81 42.91
CA LEU A 169 -33.30 19.78 43.71
C LEU A 169 -33.88 21.19 43.57
N GLN A 170 -34.09 21.66 42.34
CA GLN A 170 -34.71 22.98 42.07
C GLN A 170 -36.11 23.12 42.71
N ARG A 171 -36.89 22.04 42.79
CA ARG A 171 -38.20 22.04 43.48
C ARG A 171 -38.06 22.13 45.00
N THR A 172 -37.06 21.46 45.58
CA THR A 172 -36.75 21.56 47.01
C THR A 172 -36.28 22.96 47.37
N GLU A 173 -35.32 23.52 46.63
CA GLU A 173 -34.84 24.90 46.82
C GLU A 173 -35.97 25.93 46.71
N ALA A 174 -36.85 25.79 45.71
CA ALA A 174 -38.02 26.66 45.56
C ALA A 174 -39.04 26.52 46.71
N LEU A 175 -39.16 25.34 47.31
CA LEU A 175 -39.98 25.12 48.51
C LEU A 175 -39.34 25.75 49.75
N GLU A 176 -38.02 25.58 49.95
CA GLU A 176 -37.28 26.19 51.07
C GLU A 176 -37.29 27.72 51.01
N TYR A 177 -37.13 28.29 49.81
CA TYR A 177 -37.30 29.72 49.58
C TYR A 177 -38.74 30.18 49.89
N SER A 178 -39.75 29.43 49.41
CA SER A 178 -41.16 29.74 49.70
C SER A 178 -41.49 29.65 51.20
N ILE A 179 -40.94 28.67 51.93
CA ILE A 179 -41.08 28.55 53.39
C ILE A 179 -40.43 29.74 54.10
N SER A 180 -39.26 30.17 53.64
CA SER A 180 -38.53 31.30 54.20
C SER A 180 -39.28 32.62 53.97
N ALA A 181 -39.76 32.87 52.75
CA ALA A 181 -40.58 34.04 52.43
C ALA A 181 -41.93 34.06 53.19
N ILE A 182 -42.53 32.90 53.49
CA ILE A 182 -43.72 32.81 54.34
C ILE A 182 -43.40 33.13 55.82
N ARG A 183 -42.24 32.68 56.34
CA ARG A 183 -41.78 33.05 57.70
C ARG A 183 -41.52 34.56 57.81
N GLU A 184 -40.91 35.16 56.80
CA GLU A 184 -40.63 36.60 56.74
C GLU A 184 -41.93 37.41 56.65
N LYS A 185 -42.87 37.03 55.76
CA LYS A 185 -44.21 37.64 55.69
C LYS A 185 -45.00 37.50 56.99
N LYS A 186 -44.86 36.38 57.71
CA LYS A 186 -45.47 36.20 59.03
C LYS A 186 -44.90 37.20 60.04
N ALA A 187 -43.58 37.38 60.07
CA ALA A 187 -42.95 38.37 60.94
C ALA A 187 -43.37 39.81 60.60
N SER A 188 -43.38 40.18 59.30
CA SER A 188 -43.82 41.52 58.88
C SER A 188 -45.30 41.77 59.18
N LEU A 189 -46.17 40.76 59.05
CA LEU A 189 -47.59 40.86 59.42
C LEU A 189 -47.77 41.01 60.95
N GLN A 190 -46.98 40.30 61.76
CA GLN A 190 -47.00 40.48 63.22
C GLN A 190 -46.55 41.90 63.62
N GLN A 191 -45.56 42.47 62.92
CA GLN A 191 -45.11 43.84 63.12
C GLN A 191 -46.15 44.87 62.65
N SER A 192 -46.79 44.67 61.48
CA SER A 192 -47.84 45.58 61.01
C SER A 192 -49.07 45.54 61.90
N MET A 193 -49.45 44.36 62.44
CA MET A 193 -50.53 44.25 63.43
C MET A 193 -50.22 44.91 64.78
N MET A 194 -48.94 45.09 65.13
CA MET A 194 -48.52 45.86 66.31
C MET A 194 -48.74 47.36 66.05
N LEU A 195 -48.15 47.88 64.98
CA LEU A 195 -48.29 49.28 64.56
C LEU A 195 -49.76 49.70 64.33
N HIS A 196 -50.59 48.82 63.76
CA HIS A 196 -52.01 49.13 63.53
C HIS A 196 -52.82 49.22 64.83
N ARG A 197 -52.41 48.52 65.91
CA ARG A 197 -53.05 48.64 67.23
C ARG A 197 -52.67 49.94 67.93
N GLU A 198 -51.43 50.40 67.73
CA GLU A 198 -50.95 51.69 68.21
C GLU A 198 -51.68 52.83 67.48
N ALA A 199 -51.74 52.80 66.14
CA ALA A 199 -52.47 53.78 65.33
C ALA A 199 -53.97 53.86 65.69
N CYS A 200 -54.67 52.72 65.82
CA CYS A 200 -56.08 52.71 66.26
C CYS A 200 -56.28 53.26 67.69
N SER A 201 -55.25 53.26 68.54
CA SER A 201 -55.29 53.91 69.85
C SER A 201 -55.18 55.44 69.73
N GLU A 202 -54.35 55.93 68.82
CA GLU A 202 -54.18 57.37 68.56
C GLU A 202 -55.40 57.99 67.85
N GLU A 203 -55.95 57.33 66.82
CA GLU A 203 -57.16 57.78 66.11
C GLU A 203 -58.38 57.90 67.04
N LYS A 204 -58.48 56.99 68.03
CA LYS A 204 -59.52 57.07 69.07
C LYS A 204 -59.39 58.34 69.95
N HIS A 205 -58.17 58.86 70.12
CA HIS A 205 -57.91 60.10 70.86
C HIS A 205 -58.03 61.38 70.02
N THR A 206 -57.95 61.32 68.69
CA THR A 206 -58.24 62.46 67.80
C THR A 206 -59.73 62.59 67.50
N LEU A 207 -60.44 61.51 67.17
CA LEU A 207 -61.89 61.54 66.92
C LEU A 207 -62.70 62.07 68.12
N SER A 208 -62.29 61.72 69.34
CA SER A 208 -62.88 62.25 70.59
C SER A 208 -62.66 63.76 70.78
N ARG A 209 -61.70 64.36 70.06
CA ARG A 209 -61.42 65.80 70.05
C ARG A 209 -62.26 66.52 68.99
N GLU A 210 -62.33 65.95 67.79
CA GLU A 210 -63.06 66.53 66.64
C GLU A 210 -64.58 66.58 66.87
N ILE A 211 -65.14 65.61 67.58
CA ILE A 211 -66.56 65.61 67.99
C ILE A 211 -66.90 66.87 68.82
N ASN A 212 -66.01 67.27 69.73
CA ASN A 212 -66.20 68.48 70.54
C ASN A 212 -66.09 69.78 69.71
N GLU A 213 -65.28 69.79 68.64
CA GLU A 213 -65.21 70.95 67.73
C GLU A 213 -66.42 71.08 66.79
N MET A 214 -67.01 69.96 66.33
CA MET A 214 -68.17 70.04 65.42
C MET A 214 -69.42 70.61 66.09
N VAL A 215 -69.62 70.37 67.39
CA VAL A 215 -70.77 70.90 68.14
C VAL A 215 -70.81 72.44 68.14
N GLU A 216 -69.66 73.12 68.28
CA GLU A 216 -69.61 74.59 68.23
C GLU A 216 -69.67 75.16 66.81
N LYS A 217 -69.23 74.41 65.79
CA LYS A 217 -69.31 74.85 64.38
C LYS A 217 -70.77 74.85 63.87
N ILE A 218 -71.60 73.89 64.29
CA ILE A 218 -73.01 73.81 63.90
C ILE A 218 -73.80 75.07 64.30
N LYS A 219 -73.55 75.63 65.50
CA LYS A 219 -74.20 76.88 65.97
C LYS A 219 -73.98 78.10 65.07
N GLN A 220 -72.97 78.11 64.21
CA GLN A 220 -72.60 79.29 63.42
C GLN A 220 -73.17 79.27 62.00
N GLN A 221 -73.70 78.13 61.53
CA GLN A 221 -73.90 77.89 60.10
C GLN A 221 -75.30 78.25 59.56
N GLU A 222 -76.31 78.37 60.43
CA GLU A 222 -77.70 78.70 60.03
C GLU A 222 -77.83 80.11 59.40
N ASN A 223 -77.00 81.07 59.81
CA ASN A 223 -77.09 82.47 59.38
C ASN A 223 -76.67 82.75 57.93
N VAL A 224 -76.08 81.78 57.22
CA VAL A 224 -75.41 82.02 55.91
C VAL A 224 -76.25 81.56 54.70
N VAL A 225 -77.23 80.67 54.90
CA VAL A 225 -77.95 79.98 53.80
C VAL A 225 -78.80 80.94 52.93
N SER A 226 -79.20 82.10 53.46
CA SER A 226 -80.15 83.03 52.83
C SER A 226 -79.68 83.75 51.53
N LYS A 227 -78.38 83.72 51.16
CA LYS A 227 -77.80 84.72 50.23
C LYS A 227 -77.15 84.22 48.93
N ARG A 228 -77.31 82.96 48.52
CA ARG A 228 -76.64 82.39 47.32
C ARG A 228 -77.60 81.73 46.32
N HIS A 229 -78.45 82.51 45.64
CA HIS A 229 -79.47 81.95 44.74
C HIS A 229 -79.76 82.78 43.46
N GLN A 230 -78.78 83.54 42.94
CA GLN A 230 -79.02 84.50 41.85
C GLN A 230 -77.95 84.61 40.74
N GLU A 231 -77.00 83.67 40.64
CA GLU A 231 -75.87 83.75 39.68
C GLU A 231 -75.74 82.54 38.73
N LEU A 232 -76.80 81.74 38.55
CA LEU A 232 -76.74 80.46 37.81
C LEU A 232 -77.12 80.50 36.31
N ASP A 233 -77.81 81.53 35.84
CA ASP A 233 -78.45 81.52 34.52
C ASP A 233 -77.50 81.74 33.31
N VAL A 234 -76.26 82.17 33.54
CA VAL A 234 -75.35 82.63 32.45
C VAL A 234 -74.54 81.50 31.79
N ILE A 235 -74.60 80.26 32.32
CA ILE A 235 -73.71 79.15 31.90
C ILE A 235 -74.33 78.19 30.87
N ASN A 236 -75.64 78.31 30.58
CA ASN A 236 -76.36 77.33 29.75
C ASN A 236 -76.02 77.40 28.23
N ASP A 237 -75.46 78.52 27.76
CA ASP A 237 -75.39 78.93 26.35
C ASP A 237 -74.34 78.21 25.47
N LYS A 238 -73.69 77.15 25.98
CA LYS A 238 -72.53 76.48 25.32
C LYS A 238 -72.72 75.00 24.98
N LYS A 239 -73.95 74.46 25.10
CA LYS A 239 -74.20 73.00 25.02
C LYS A 239 -74.60 72.47 23.63
N GLU A 240 -75.09 73.30 22.70
CA GLU A 240 -76.03 72.85 21.66
C GLU A 240 -75.50 72.78 20.21
N LYS A 241 -74.19 72.83 19.95
CA LYS A 241 -73.65 72.75 18.56
C LYS A 241 -72.53 71.72 18.35
N ALA A 242 -72.78 70.48 18.79
CA ALA A 242 -71.83 69.37 18.74
C ALA A 242 -72.12 68.27 17.69
N LEU A 243 -73.15 68.40 16.83
CA LEU A 243 -73.81 67.20 16.26
C LEU A 243 -74.12 67.13 14.75
N CYS A 244 -73.64 68.02 13.87
CA CYS A 244 -73.78 67.81 12.41
C CYS A 244 -72.82 68.58 11.49
N HIS A 245 -72.42 67.94 10.38
CA HIS A 245 -71.67 68.41 9.19
C HIS A 245 -70.20 67.95 9.00
N LEU A 246 -69.97 66.63 9.03
CA LEU A 246 -68.71 66.01 8.57
C LEU A 246 -68.65 65.83 7.02
N GLY A 247 -69.09 66.82 6.23
CA GLY A 247 -69.47 66.62 4.81
C GLY A 247 -68.85 67.52 3.73
N GLU A 248 -68.20 68.64 4.08
CA GLU A 248 -67.95 69.73 3.11
C GLU A 248 -66.49 69.91 2.64
N LEU A 249 -65.76 68.82 2.39
CA LEU A 249 -64.37 68.89 1.89
C LEU A 249 -64.22 68.92 0.35
N GLY A 250 -65.31 69.00 -0.42
CA GLY A 250 -65.28 68.81 -1.88
C GLY A 250 -65.02 70.06 -2.76
N THR A 251 -65.37 71.27 -2.33
CA THR A 251 -65.82 72.32 -3.29
C THR A 251 -64.96 73.59 -3.38
N ARG A 252 -63.74 73.64 -2.81
CA ARG A 252 -62.86 74.84 -2.87
C ARG A 252 -61.79 74.87 -3.97
N ARG A 253 -61.60 73.79 -4.75
CA ARG A 253 -60.54 73.67 -5.77
C ARG A 253 -60.73 74.59 -7.00
N SER A 254 -61.97 74.91 -7.37
CA SER A 254 -62.37 75.48 -8.67
C SER A 254 -62.25 77.02 -8.81
N LYS A 255 -61.38 77.68 -8.02
CA LYS A 255 -61.27 79.15 -7.99
C LYS A 255 -59.93 79.76 -8.47
N VAL A 256 -58.90 78.94 -8.72
CA VAL A 256 -57.55 79.41 -9.11
C VAL A 256 -57.35 79.48 -10.64
N GLU A 257 -58.10 78.70 -11.39
CA GLU A 257 -57.85 78.36 -12.81
C GLU A 257 -58.04 79.52 -13.81
N ARG A 258 -58.80 80.56 -13.45
CA ARG A 258 -59.24 81.62 -14.37
C ARG A 258 -58.23 82.74 -14.65
N SER A 259 -57.07 82.75 -13.99
CA SER A 259 -56.08 83.84 -14.11
C SER A 259 -55.12 83.69 -15.29
N LEU A 260 -54.96 82.49 -15.84
CA LEU A 260 -53.85 82.12 -16.74
C LEU A 260 -54.03 82.59 -18.21
N GLN A 261 -55.25 82.90 -18.63
CA GLN A 261 -55.63 82.93 -20.06
C GLN A 261 -55.36 84.27 -20.79
N LYS A 262 -54.72 85.25 -20.16
CA LYS A 262 -54.53 86.60 -20.74
C LYS A 262 -53.12 86.90 -21.28
N LEU A 263 -52.12 86.03 -21.08
CA LEU A 263 -50.72 86.35 -21.42
C LEU A 263 -50.26 85.86 -22.80
N THR A 264 -51.04 85.01 -23.46
CA THR A 264 -50.57 84.19 -24.59
C THR A 264 -50.49 84.93 -25.93
N SER A 265 -51.29 85.97 -26.15
CA SER A 265 -51.62 86.49 -27.49
C SER A 265 -50.53 87.32 -28.19
N SER A 266 -49.50 87.78 -27.47
CA SER A 266 -48.56 88.79 -27.99
C SER A 266 -47.32 88.24 -28.68
N ARG A 267 -47.09 86.92 -28.69
CA ARG A 267 -45.78 86.34 -29.04
C ARG A 267 -45.59 86.01 -30.53
N CYS A 268 -46.66 85.57 -31.21
CA CYS A 268 -46.58 84.87 -32.49
C CYS A 268 -46.02 85.68 -33.68
N GLN A 269 -46.05 87.01 -33.65
CA GLN A 269 -45.68 87.83 -34.82
C GLN A 269 -44.17 88.11 -34.97
N LEU A 270 -43.34 87.77 -33.98
CA LEU A 270 -41.88 87.91 -34.07
C LEU A 270 -41.14 86.58 -34.28
N GLU A 271 -41.80 85.45 -34.01
CA GLU A 271 -41.20 84.11 -34.17
C GLU A 271 -40.93 83.81 -35.67
N GLN A 272 -41.88 84.15 -36.55
CA GLN A 272 -41.89 83.70 -37.94
C GLN A 272 -40.79 84.30 -38.86
N GLN A 273 -40.18 85.45 -38.50
CA GLN A 273 -39.05 86.01 -39.26
C GLN A 273 -37.68 85.52 -38.77
N LEU A 274 -37.62 84.86 -37.59
CA LEU A 274 -36.39 84.29 -37.06
C LEU A 274 -36.13 82.88 -37.63
N ASP A 275 -37.19 82.14 -37.95
CA ASP A 275 -37.11 80.75 -38.40
C ASP A 275 -36.46 80.58 -39.79
N GLU A 276 -36.57 81.53 -40.71
CA GLU A 276 -35.99 81.37 -42.06
C GLU A 276 -34.46 81.49 -42.09
N GLU A 277 -33.88 82.40 -41.31
CA GLU A 277 -32.42 82.59 -41.25
C GLU A 277 -31.73 81.63 -40.26
N THR A 278 -32.41 81.18 -39.20
CA THR A 278 -31.88 80.13 -38.33
C THR A 278 -31.66 78.82 -39.10
N ASN A 279 -32.60 78.43 -39.96
CA ASN A 279 -32.48 77.23 -40.80
C ASN A 279 -31.23 77.25 -41.71
N ARG A 280 -30.99 78.34 -42.45
CA ARG A 280 -29.77 78.47 -43.28
C ARG A 280 -28.48 78.43 -42.45
N ASN A 281 -28.49 79.05 -41.28
CA ASN A 281 -27.35 79.03 -40.36
C ASN A 281 -27.10 77.62 -39.76
N GLN A 282 -28.14 76.78 -39.71
CA GLN A 282 -28.09 75.45 -39.13
C GLN A 282 -27.52 74.40 -40.10
N GLU A 283 -27.85 74.45 -41.40
CA GLU A 283 -27.29 73.52 -42.40
C GLU A 283 -25.76 73.62 -42.53
N LEU A 284 -25.22 74.85 -42.64
CA LEU A 284 -23.77 75.08 -42.72
C LEU A 284 -23.03 74.61 -41.45
N ARG A 285 -23.67 74.70 -40.27
CA ARG A 285 -23.12 74.17 -39.02
C ARG A 285 -23.08 72.64 -39.02
N GLN A 286 -24.09 71.97 -39.58
CA GLN A 286 -24.12 70.51 -39.66
C GLN A 286 -22.98 69.94 -40.52
N GLN A 287 -22.65 70.57 -41.65
CA GLN A 287 -21.52 70.12 -42.50
C GLN A 287 -20.16 70.28 -41.79
N ILE A 288 -19.94 71.42 -41.12
CA ILE A 288 -18.72 71.67 -40.33
C ILE A 288 -18.60 70.69 -39.14
N GLU A 289 -19.72 70.37 -38.49
CA GLU A 289 -19.75 69.44 -37.36
C GLU A 289 -19.51 67.97 -37.81
N MET A 290 -20.00 67.58 -38.98
CA MET A 290 -19.76 66.25 -39.57
C MET A 290 -18.27 66.00 -39.80
N GLN A 291 -17.58 66.92 -40.51
CA GLN A 291 -16.14 66.79 -40.78
C GLN A 291 -15.29 66.84 -39.50
N LYS A 292 -15.73 67.62 -38.48
CA LYS A 292 -15.07 67.60 -37.17
C LYS A 292 -15.20 66.24 -36.49
N LYS A 293 -16.37 65.59 -36.54
CA LYS A 293 -16.57 64.27 -35.94
C LYS A 293 -15.70 63.20 -36.60
N GLU A 294 -15.68 63.14 -37.93
CA GLU A 294 -14.84 62.18 -38.67
C GLU A 294 -13.34 62.33 -38.32
N PHE A 295 -12.87 63.57 -38.17
CA PHE A 295 -11.50 63.84 -37.72
C PHE A 295 -11.26 63.40 -36.26
N HIS A 296 -12.17 63.71 -35.33
CA HIS A 296 -12.03 63.32 -33.93
C HIS A 296 -12.15 61.80 -33.73
N GLU A 297 -13.02 61.12 -34.48
CA GLU A 297 -13.16 59.65 -34.46
C GLU A 297 -11.90 58.97 -35.02
N SER A 298 -11.30 59.53 -36.08
CA SER A 298 -9.99 59.09 -36.62
C SER A 298 -8.85 59.32 -35.61
N GLN A 299 -8.84 60.47 -34.93
CA GLN A 299 -7.84 60.78 -33.91
C GLN A 299 -7.99 59.92 -32.65
N ASN A 300 -9.23 59.63 -32.24
CA ASN A 300 -9.54 58.80 -31.08
C ASN A 300 -9.27 57.31 -31.33
N THR A 301 -9.57 56.78 -32.52
CA THR A 301 -9.21 55.40 -32.87
C THR A 301 -7.69 55.22 -32.94
N PHE A 302 -6.96 56.22 -33.46
CA PHE A 302 -5.49 56.22 -33.39
C PHE A 302 -4.96 56.30 -31.95
N SER A 303 -5.49 57.18 -31.10
CA SER A 303 -5.02 57.27 -29.71
C SER A 303 -5.32 56.02 -28.88
N LEU A 304 -6.50 55.40 -29.06
CA LEU A 304 -6.89 54.15 -28.41
C LEU A 304 -6.02 52.96 -28.83
N THR A 305 -5.68 52.84 -30.12
CA THR A 305 -4.76 51.78 -30.59
C THR A 305 -3.34 51.98 -30.06
N LEU A 306 -2.85 53.23 -30.01
CA LEU A 306 -1.53 53.57 -29.46
C LEU A 306 -1.48 53.34 -27.94
N GLN A 307 -2.56 53.61 -27.21
CA GLN A 307 -2.69 53.28 -25.78
C GLN A 307 -2.72 51.76 -25.56
N SER A 308 -3.55 51.02 -26.30
CA SER A 308 -3.63 49.55 -26.17
C SER A 308 -2.28 48.88 -26.44
N LEU A 309 -1.51 49.35 -27.43
CA LEU A 309 -0.17 48.84 -27.69
C LEU A 309 0.81 49.16 -26.55
N LYS A 310 0.74 50.34 -25.93
CA LYS A 310 1.55 50.67 -24.73
C LYS A 310 1.19 49.79 -23.54
N GLU A 311 -0.10 49.54 -23.31
CA GLU A 311 -0.58 48.66 -22.24
C GLU A 311 -0.14 47.20 -22.47
N GLN A 312 -0.23 46.70 -23.70
CA GLN A 312 0.27 45.37 -24.06
C GLN A 312 1.79 45.25 -23.86
N ILE A 313 2.57 46.26 -24.25
CA ILE A 313 4.02 46.31 -23.98
C ILE A 313 4.29 46.28 -22.47
N ALA A 314 3.59 47.10 -21.68
CA ALA A 314 3.74 47.12 -20.22
C ALA A 314 3.40 45.76 -19.57
N VAL A 315 2.33 45.09 -20.02
CA VAL A 315 1.95 43.74 -19.55
C VAL A 315 3.01 42.69 -19.93
N ILE A 316 3.61 42.78 -21.12
CA ILE A 316 4.69 41.87 -21.54
C ILE A 316 5.97 42.13 -20.73
N SER A 317 6.36 43.40 -20.52
CA SER A 317 7.49 43.77 -19.66
C SER A 317 7.30 43.29 -18.22
N ALA A 318 6.11 43.46 -17.64
CA ALA A 318 5.80 42.96 -16.30
C ALA A 318 5.85 41.42 -16.21
N LYS A 319 5.41 40.70 -17.26
CA LYS A 319 5.56 39.23 -17.34
C LYS A 319 7.03 38.80 -17.42
N ILE A 320 7.86 39.52 -18.19
CA ILE A 320 9.29 39.25 -18.28
C ILE A 320 9.98 39.49 -16.93
N GLU A 321 9.66 40.58 -16.22
CA GLU A 321 10.28 40.88 -14.93
C GLU A 321 9.81 39.93 -13.82
N ASN A 322 8.52 39.57 -13.79
CA ASN A 322 8.03 38.50 -12.91
C ASN A 322 8.72 37.15 -13.22
N GLY A 323 8.99 36.85 -14.49
CA GLY A 323 9.79 35.70 -14.91
C GLY A 323 11.22 35.75 -14.36
N ARG A 324 11.88 36.91 -14.47
CA ARG A 324 13.23 37.14 -13.91
C ARG A 324 13.26 37.01 -12.38
N ALA A 325 12.25 37.53 -11.68
CA ALA A 325 12.12 37.41 -10.23
C ALA A 325 11.83 35.96 -9.77
N SER A 326 11.06 35.19 -10.56
CA SER A 326 10.74 33.79 -10.23
C SER A 326 11.92 32.83 -10.40
N GLY A 327 12.84 33.10 -11.33
CA GLY A 327 13.99 32.23 -11.62
C GLY A 327 14.89 31.92 -10.40
N PRO A 328 15.36 32.92 -9.64
CA PRO A 328 16.10 32.72 -8.40
C PRO A 328 15.31 31.96 -7.32
N VAL A 329 14.00 32.20 -7.22
CA VAL A 329 13.12 31.49 -6.27
C VAL A 329 13.02 30.01 -6.64
N LEU A 330 12.76 29.70 -7.92
CA LEU A 330 12.72 28.34 -8.45
C LEU A 330 14.06 27.60 -8.26
N LYS A 331 15.18 28.29 -8.48
CA LYS A 331 16.52 27.74 -8.24
C LYS A 331 16.74 27.42 -6.76
N ASN A 332 16.34 28.31 -5.85
CA ASN A 332 16.43 28.06 -4.41
C ASN A 332 15.53 26.90 -3.95
N THR A 333 14.30 26.80 -4.45
CA THR A 333 13.43 25.65 -4.16
C THR A 333 13.99 24.35 -4.71
N LEU A 334 14.65 24.36 -5.88
CA LEU A 334 15.30 23.18 -6.44
C LEU A 334 16.49 22.74 -5.59
N SER A 335 17.30 23.67 -5.07
CA SER A 335 18.37 23.36 -4.10
C SER A 335 17.82 22.82 -2.77
N GLN A 336 16.72 23.38 -2.26
CA GLN A 336 16.04 22.86 -1.06
C GLN A 336 15.51 21.44 -1.28
N VAL A 337 14.89 21.16 -2.42
CA VAL A 337 14.41 19.82 -2.80
C VAL A 337 15.57 18.83 -2.92
N GLN A 338 16.69 19.22 -3.53
CA GLN A 338 17.91 18.40 -3.58
C GLN A 338 18.48 18.11 -2.19
N GLU A 339 18.41 19.06 -1.25
CA GLU A 339 18.84 18.83 0.13
C GLU A 339 17.86 17.92 0.89
N ILE A 340 16.56 18.06 0.67
CA ILE A 340 15.53 17.17 1.22
C ILE A 340 15.77 15.72 0.74
N PHE A 341 15.99 15.51 -0.56
CA PHE A 341 16.34 14.19 -1.10
C PHE A 341 17.63 13.63 -0.48
N ARG A 342 18.67 14.46 -0.29
CA ARG A 342 19.92 14.02 0.36
C ARG A 342 19.70 13.64 1.83
N ARG A 343 18.92 14.43 2.58
CA ARG A 343 18.56 14.14 3.98
C ARG A 343 17.70 12.87 4.09
N GLN A 344 16.79 12.65 3.13
CA GLN A 344 15.95 11.46 3.08
C GLN A 344 16.76 10.20 2.75
N HIS A 345 17.62 10.25 1.73
CA HIS A 345 18.49 9.13 1.36
C HIS A 345 19.45 8.75 2.51
N ASN A 346 19.98 9.74 3.24
CA ASN A 346 20.80 9.46 4.43
C ASN A 346 20.00 8.73 5.53
N LYS A 347 18.74 9.09 5.76
CA LYS A 347 17.85 8.38 6.70
C LYS A 347 17.48 6.98 6.23
N GLU A 348 17.33 6.76 4.93
CA GLU A 348 17.07 5.45 4.35
C GLU A 348 18.28 4.52 4.53
N ASN A 349 19.50 5.05 4.29
CA ASN A 349 20.75 4.33 4.56
C ASN A 349 20.93 4.00 6.06
N GLU A 350 20.59 4.95 6.96
CA GLU A 350 20.58 4.74 8.41
C GLU A 350 19.54 3.69 8.84
N ALA A 351 18.32 3.76 8.30
CA ALA A 351 17.26 2.78 8.55
C ALA A 351 17.64 1.38 8.02
N GLN A 352 18.33 1.29 6.87
CA GLN A 352 18.84 0.04 6.33
C GLN A 352 19.96 -0.55 7.20
N ALA A 353 20.89 0.28 7.70
CA ALA A 353 21.92 -0.16 8.65
C ALA A 353 21.31 -0.66 9.97
N ASN A 354 20.31 0.05 10.50
CA ASN A 354 19.55 -0.37 11.69
C ASN A 354 18.79 -1.67 11.44
N TYR A 355 18.13 -1.83 10.29
CA TYR A 355 17.46 -3.08 9.91
C TYR A 355 18.43 -4.26 9.84
N LEU A 356 19.61 -4.08 9.23
CA LEU A 356 20.65 -5.11 9.19
C LEU A 356 21.14 -5.48 10.59
N SER A 357 21.33 -4.50 11.49
CA SER A 357 21.72 -4.76 12.88
C SER A 357 20.63 -5.53 13.65
N VAL A 358 19.36 -5.13 13.53
CA VAL A 358 18.22 -5.83 14.15
C VAL A 358 18.05 -7.24 13.58
N SER A 359 18.26 -7.43 12.28
CA SER A 359 18.23 -8.76 11.65
C SER A 359 19.35 -9.66 12.16
N GLN A 360 20.55 -9.14 12.38
CA GLN A 360 21.66 -9.89 12.99
C GLN A 360 21.37 -10.24 14.46
N GLN A 361 20.79 -9.31 15.24
CA GLN A 361 20.37 -9.58 16.62
C GLN A 361 19.25 -10.63 16.69
N LEU A 362 18.30 -10.59 15.76
CA LEU A 362 17.22 -11.58 15.67
C LEU A 362 17.76 -12.99 15.38
N GLU A 363 18.68 -13.12 14.42
CA GLU A 363 19.29 -14.41 14.10
C GLU A 363 20.15 -14.94 15.26
N GLN A 364 20.89 -14.07 15.97
CA GLN A 364 21.58 -14.44 17.22
C GLN A 364 20.61 -14.88 18.32
N SER A 365 19.45 -14.22 18.45
CA SER A 365 18.42 -14.59 19.43
C SER A 365 17.73 -15.90 19.06
N LYS A 366 17.55 -16.19 17.77
CA LYS A 366 17.03 -17.45 17.25
C LYS A 366 17.99 -18.60 17.53
N LEU A 367 19.29 -18.44 17.24
CA LEU A 367 20.31 -19.45 17.55
C LEU A 367 20.33 -19.78 19.05
N ARG A 368 20.28 -18.76 19.92
CA ARG A 368 20.15 -18.97 21.38
C ARG A 368 18.86 -19.68 21.77
N LEU A 369 17.74 -19.42 21.09
CA LEU A 369 16.48 -20.11 21.34
C LEU A 369 16.58 -21.58 20.91
N GLU A 370 17.25 -21.89 19.81
CA GLU A 370 17.54 -23.25 19.35
C GLU A 370 18.46 -24.00 20.35
N GLU A 371 19.49 -23.34 20.90
CA GLU A 371 20.31 -23.85 22.01
C GLU A 371 19.49 -24.12 23.28
N CYS A 372 18.59 -23.21 23.65
CA CYS A 372 17.67 -23.41 24.78
C CYS A 372 16.68 -24.55 24.55
N ILE A 373 16.13 -24.70 23.34
CA ILE A 373 15.24 -25.82 22.98
C ILE A 373 15.98 -27.15 23.03
N ALA A 374 17.21 -27.21 22.53
CA ALA A 374 18.06 -28.40 22.65
C ALA A 374 18.33 -28.77 24.13
N SER A 375 18.61 -27.77 24.97
CA SER A 375 18.80 -27.95 26.42
C SER A 375 17.52 -28.44 27.12
N VAL A 376 16.36 -27.87 26.79
CA VAL A 376 15.06 -28.30 27.31
C VAL A 376 14.72 -29.72 26.87
N ASN A 377 15.07 -30.13 25.65
CA ASN A 377 14.87 -31.50 25.18
C ASN A 377 15.73 -32.52 25.95
N ILE A 378 16.95 -32.14 26.36
CA ILE A 378 17.81 -32.95 27.24
C ILE A 378 17.15 -33.10 28.62
N TYR A 379 16.73 -31.98 29.24
CA TYR A 379 16.06 -32.03 30.55
C TYR A 379 14.72 -32.78 30.51
N ASN A 380 13.94 -32.68 29.43
CA ASN A 380 12.71 -33.45 29.26
C ASN A 380 12.98 -34.97 29.18
N TYR A 381 14.08 -35.38 28.55
CA TYR A 381 14.51 -36.78 28.54
C TYR A 381 14.95 -37.26 29.93
N GLU A 382 15.67 -36.42 30.68
CA GLU A 382 16.03 -36.71 32.08
C GLU A 382 14.79 -36.83 32.98
N ILE A 383 13.82 -35.90 32.86
CA ILE A 383 12.55 -35.92 33.58
C ILE A 383 11.78 -37.20 33.26
N MET A 384 11.59 -37.57 31.98
CA MET A 384 10.93 -38.81 31.59
C MET A 384 11.60 -40.05 32.21
N MET A 385 12.94 -40.05 32.32
CA MET A 385 13.70 -41.13 32.95
C MET A 385 13.56 -41.15 34.48
N MET A 386 13.39 -39.98 35.12
CA MET A 386 13.07 -39.88 36.56
C MET A 386 11.62 -40.28 36.85
N GLU A 387 10.65 -39.83 36.04
CA GLU A 387 9.23 -40.22 36.13
C GLU A 387 9.09 -41.74 36.03
N LYS A 388 9.79 -42.38 35.08
CA LYS A 388 9.83 -43.84 34.97
C LYS A 388 10.40 -44.56 36.20
N GLN A 389 11.33 -43.93 36.92
CA GLN A 389 11.81 -44.45 38.21
C GLN A 389 10.77 -44.24 39.33
N ILE A 390 10.12 -43.07 39.36
CA ILE A 390 9.04 -42.75 40.32
C ILE A 390 7.86 -43.71 40.14
N SER A 391 7.39 -43.97 38.91
CA SER A 391 6.32 -44.93 38.65
C SER A 391 6.67 -46.32 39.15
N LYS A 392 7.91 -46.78 38.93
CA LYS A 392 8.38 -48.08 39.44
C LYS A 392 8.43 -48.13 40.97
N LEU A 393 8.80 -47.03 41.63
CA LEU A 393 8.76 -46.91 43.08
C LEU A 393 7.32 -46.89 43.61
N GLN A 394 6.39 -46.23 42.91
CA GLN A 394 4.96 -46.22 43.24
C GLN A 394 4.31 -47.59 43.05
N GLU A 395 4.67 -48.35 42.00
CA GLU A 395 4.27 -49.74 41.83
C GLU A 395 4.75 -50.60 43.02
N GLN A 396 6.02 -50.46 43.41
CA GLN A 396 6.58 -51.16 44.57
C GLN A 396 5.90 -50.76 45.89
N GLU A 397 5.59 -49.47 46.08
CA GLU A 397 4.85 -48.96 47.25
C GLU A 397 3.42 -49.49 47.27
N ASN A 398 2.70 -49.47 46.15
CA ASN A 398 1.34 -50.02 46.03
C ASN A 398 1.31 -51.53 46.33
N VAL A 399 2.26 -52.31 45.81
CA VAL A 399 2.39 -53.75 46.15
C VAL A 399 2.63 -53.93 47.66
N THR A 400 3.49 -53.11 48.26
CA THR A 400 3.75 -53.13 49.70
C THR A 400 2.50 -52.75 50.51
N ARG A 401 1.76 -51.73 50.09
CA ARG A 401 0.51 -51.27 50.72
C ARG A 401 -0.56 -52.35 50.69
N CYS A 402 -0.78 -53.00 49.55
CA CYS A 402 -1.73 -54.11 49.41
C CYS A 402 -1.36 -55.36 50.24
N VAL A 403 -0.09 -55.51 50.65
CA VAL A 403 0.34 -56.55 51.60
C VAL A 403 0.06 -56.14 53.05
N PHE A 404 0.19 -54.86 53.39
CA PHE A 404 -0.23 -54.35 54.71
C PHE A 404 -1.76 -54.31 54.88
N GLU A 405 -2.50 -53.90 53.85
CA GLU A 405 -3.97 -53.87 53.84
C GLU A 405 -4.58 -55.26 54.05
N ARG A 406 -4.02 -56.30 53.42
CA ARG A 406 -4.42 -57.70 53.68
C ARG A 406 -4.22 -58.07 55.14
N LYS A 407 -3.02 -57.88 55.69
CA LYS A 407 -2.70 -58.15 57.10
C LYS A 407 -3.61 -57.39 58.06
N HIS A 408 -4.00 -56.15 57.73
CA HIS A 408 -4.95 -55.38 58.52
C HIS A 408 -6.38 -55.94 58.40
N GLY A 409 -6.80 -56.41 57.22
CA GLY A 409 -8.07 -57.11 57.02
C GLY A 409 -8.16 -58.44 57.78
N ASP A 410 -7.06 -59.20 57.80
CA ASP A 410 -6.91 -60.43 58.59
C ASP A 410 -7.11 -60.11 60.09
N ILE A 411 -6.34 -59.15 60.63
CA ILE A 411 -6.45 -58.70 62.04
C ILE A 411 -7.85 -58.16 62.38
N CYS A 412 -8.50 -57.42 61.47
CA CYS A 412 -9.87 -56.96 61.67
C CYS A 412 -10.89 -58.11 61.70
N SER A 413 -10.64 -59.20 60.97
CA SER A 413 -11.48 -60.39 60.95
C SER A 413 -11.35 -61.17 62.26
N ASP A 414 -10.13 -61.35 62.77
CA ASP A 414 -9.85 -61.95 64.07
C ASP A 414 -10.51 -61.14 65.20
N LEU A 415 -10.35 -59.81 65.18
CA LEU A 415 -10.91 -58.90 66.19
C LEU A 415 -12.45 -58.89 66.14
N LYS A 416 -13.06 -59.04 64.96
CA LYS A 416 -14.52 -59.24 64.83
C LYS A 416 -14.96 -60.56 65.46
N ALA A 417 -14.26 -61.67 65.20
CA ALA A 417 -14.60 -62.97 65.79
C ALA A 417 -14.55 -62.93 67.32
N VAL A 418 -13.56 -62.23 67.91
CA VAL A 418 -13.49 -61.97 69.35
C VAL A 418 -14.67 -61.11 69.83
N LYS A 419 -15.05 -60.06 69.09
CA LYS A 419 -16.21 -59.21 69.45
C LYS A 419 -17.53 -59.97 69.39
N ASP A 420 -17.73 -60.82 68.39
CA ASP A 420 -18.94 -61.61 68.23
C ASP A 420 -19.07 -62.62 69.41
N ALA A 421 -17.96 -63.22 69.85
CA ALA A 421 -17.91 -64.07 71.06
C ALA A 421 -18.17 -63.30 72.38
N ILE A 422 -17.66 -62.06 72.52
CA ILE A 422 -18.00 -61.18 73.66
C ILE A 422 -19.50 -60.86 73.65
N SER A 423 -20.07 -60.57 72.48
CA SER A 423 -21.49 -60.23 72.34
C SER A 423 -22.41 -61.38 72.75
N GLN A 424 -22.02 -62.63 72.46
CA GLN A 424 -22.71 -63.83 72.94
C GLN A 424 -22.66 -63.94 74.48
N CYS A 425 -21.51 -63.68 75.10
CA CYS A 425 -21.37 -63.69 76.56
C CYS A 425 -22.19 -62.57 77.24
N GLU A 426 -22.35 -61.41 76.58
CA GLU A 426 -23.26 -60.35 77.03
C GLU A 426 -24.75 -60.70 76.87
N GLU A 427 -25.12 -61.51 75.88
CA GLU A 427 -26.47 -62.08 75.72
C GLU A 427 -26.79 -63.05 76.88
N GLU A 428 -25.88 -63.98 77.16
CA GLU A 428 -25.98 -64.91 78.30
C GLU A 428 -26.10 -64.16 79.63
N LYS A 429 -25.31 -63.10 79.83
CA LYS A 429 -25.41 -62.19 80.99
C LYS A 429 -26.77 -61.47 81.07
N ARG A 430 -27.34 -61.02 79.95
CA ARG A 430 -28.65 -60.35 79.92
C ARG A 430 -29.80 -61.31 80.23
N ASN A 431 -29.75 -62.54 79.73
CA ASN A 431 -30.71 -63.59 80.07
C ASN A 431 -30.70 -63.92 81.58
N LEU A 432 -29.52 -64.00 82.18
CA LEU A 432 -29.37 -64.17 83.64
C LEU A 432 -29.90 -62.96 84.44
N ALA A 433 -29.73 -61.74 83.92
CA ALA A 433 -30.24 -60.52 84.55
C ALA A 433 -31.78 -60.43 84.48
N GLN A 434 -32.40 -60.85 83.38
CA GLN A 434 -33.87 -60.90 83.28
C GLN A 434 -34.46 -61.88 84.30
N LEU A 435 -33.86 -63.07 84.44
CA LEU A 435 -34.30 -64.08 85.42
C LEU A 435 -34.20 -63.57 86.88
N LEU A 436 -33.22 -62.69 87.16
CA LEU A 436 -33.07 -62.00 88.45
C LEU A 436 -34.14 -60.92 88.67
N GLU A 437 -34.59 -60.24 87.62
CA GLU A 437 -35.61 -59.20 87.71
C GLU A 437 -37.02 -59.79 87.83
N GLU A 438 -37.31 -60.88 87.12
CA GLU A 438 -38.55 -61.66 87.26
C GLU A 438 -38.71 -62.20 88.69
N THR A 439 -37.62 -62.69 89.30
CA THR A 439 -37.63 -63.13 90.71
C THR A 439 -37.74 -61.98 91.72
N LYS A 440 -37.23 -60.78 91.41
CA LYS A 440 -37.50 -59.57 92.21
C LYS A 440 -38.95 -59.10 92.10
N SER A 441 -39.54 -59.09 90.91
CA SER A 441 -40.93 -58.64 90.68
C SER A 441 -41.94 -59.44 91.53
N ILE A 442 -41.75 -60.76 91.64
CA ILE A 442 -42.56 -61.65 92.48
C ILE A 442 -42.41 -61.29 93.98
N GLN A 443 -41.24 -60.83 94.39
CA GLN A 443 -40.96 -60.44 95.77
C GLN A 443 -41.48 -59.03 96.10
N GLU A 444 -41.52 -58.12 95.12
CA GLU A 444 -42.13 -56.79 95.28
C GLU A 444 -43.68 -56.86 95.34
N GLU A 445 -44.32 -57.68 94.48
CA GLU A 445 -45.76 -57.95 94.53
C GLU A 445 -46.21 -58.49 95.90
N HIS A 446 -45.37 -59.32 96.54
CA HIS A 446 -45.61 -59.81 97.90
C HIS A 446 -45.52 -58.70 98.97
N MET A 447 -44.60 -57.73 98.82
CA MET A 447 -44.49 -56.59 99.75
C MET A 447 -45.60 -55.55 99.54
N GLU A 448 -46.03 -55.31 98.30
CA GLU A 448 -47.11 -54.35 98.00
C GLU A 448 -48.45 -54.81 98.60
N ASN A 449 -48.73 -56.12 98.55
CA ASN A 449 -49.86 -56.72 99.26
C ASN A 449 -49.82 -56.44 100.78
N MET A 450 -48.68 -56.62 101.45
CA MET A 450 -48.55 -56.28 102.89
C MET A 450 -48.76 -54.78 103.15
N MET A 451 -48.24 -53.90 102.30
CA MET A 451 -48.46 -52.45 102.47
C MET A 451 -49.93 -52.06 102.28
N SER A 452 -50.70 -52.79 101.47
CA SER A 452 -52.13 -52.55 101.30
C SER A 452 -52.92 -52.74 102.61
N GLU A 453 -52.63 -53.78 103.39
CA GLU A 453 -53.28 -54.04 104.69
C GLU A 453 -52.93 -52.96 105.74
N ILE A 454 -51.67 -52.53 105.77
CA ILE A 454 -51.19 -51.43 106.62
C ILE A 454 -51.88 -50.11 106.24
N SER A 455 -52.10 -49.84 104.96
CA SER A 455 -52.81 -48.64 104.50
C SER A 455 -54.28 -48.60 104.91
N ASN A 456 -54.95 -49.76 104.95
CA ASN A 456 -56.35 -49.88 105.32
C ASN A 456 -56.59 -49.70 106.82
N THR A 457 -55.66 -50.16 107.67
CA THR A 457 -55.75 -49.93 109.13
C THR A 457 -55.51 -48.47 109.50
N ARG A 458 -54.62 -47.76 108.78
CA ARG A 458 -54.36 -46.33 109.00
C ARG A 458 -55.58 -45.43 108.74
N ARG A 459 -56.30 -45.67 107.64
CA ARG A 459 -57.47 -44.85 107.22
C ARG A 459 -58.55 -44.77 108.31
N ARG A 460 -58.74 -45.85 109.08
CA ARG A 460 -59.73 -45.96 110.17
C ARG A 460 -59.38 -45.13 111.41
N TYR A 461 -58.14 -44.67 111.55
CA TYR A 461 -57.70 -43.80 112.65
C TYR A 461 -57.91 -42.32 112.31
N GLU A 462 -57.67 -41.93 111.06
CA GLU A 462 -57.81 -40.54 110.58
C GLU A 462 -59.29 -40.09 110.54
N GLU A 463 -60.23 -41.02 110.32
CA GLU A 463 -61.69 -40.80 110.45
C GLU A 463 -62.13 -40.37 111.86
N LEU A 464 -61.45 -40.82 112.92
CA LEU A 464 -61.78 -40.51 114.31
C LEU A 464 -61.22 -39.17 114.83
N GLN A 465 -60.42 -38.46 114.03
CA GLN A 465 -59.79 -37.19 114.45
C GLN A 465 -60.38 -35.94 113.77
N GLN A 466 -61.26 -36.10 112.78
CA GLN A 466 -62.00 -34.96 112.20
C GLN A 466 -63.28 -34.60 112.97
N GLU A 467 -63.70 -35.41 113.95
CA GLU A 467 -64.90 -35.17 114.78
C GLU A 467 -64.70 -34.04 115.83
N GLU A 468 -63.46 -33.59 116.07
CA GLU A 468 -63.12 -32.60 117.11
C GLU A 468 -62.98 -31.14 116.58
N ALA A 469 -62.86 -30.95 115.26
CA ALA A 469 -62.35 -29.70 114.69
C ALA A 469 -63.37 -28.61 114.32
N THR A 470 -64.69 -28.80 114.57
CA THR A 470 -65.76 -27.86 114.18
C THR A 470 -66.20 -26.86 115.27
N LEU A 471 -65.32 -26.61 116.26
CA LEU A 471 -65.20 -25.38 117.06
C LEU A 471 -66.29 -25.02 118.10
N LEU A 472 -65.92 -24.08 118.98
CA LEU A 472 -66.58 -23.73 120.25
C LEU A 472 -66.95 -22.23 120.33
N GLN A 473 -68.15 -21.92 120.89
CA GLN A 473 -68.64 -20.61 121.44
C GLN A 473 -69.14 -19.52 120.44
N LEU A 474 -70.12 -18.60 120.69
CA LEU A 474 -71.28 -18.33 121.60
C LEU A 474 -71.99 -17.02 121.07
N GLN A 475 -73.24 -16.55 121.32
CA GLN A 475 -74.62 -17.06 121.59
C GLN A 475 -75.68 -15.91 121.34
N PRO A 476 -77.02 -16.15 121.19
CA PRO A 476 -78.04 -15.18 120.72
C PRO A 476 -79.07 -14.66 121.79
N LYS A 477 -80.00 -13.71 121.44
CA LYS A 477 -81.28 -13.47 122.20
C LYS A 477 -82.45 -12.69 121.50
N CYS A 478 -83.65 -13.32 121.44
CA CYS A 478 -85.09 -12.90 121.59
C CYS A 478 -85.68 -11.53 121.07
N ALA A 479 -86.99 -11.30 120.79
CA ALA A 479 -88.26 -12.09 120.57
C ALA A 479 -89.44 -11.17 120.06
N ASP A 480 -90.69 -11.66 119.84
CA ASP A 480 -91.86 -11.07 119.09
C ASP A 480 -93.26 -11.32 119.77
N PRO A 481 -94.38 -10.53 119.60
CA PRO A 481 -95.56 -10.94 118.73
C PRO A 481 -96.69 -9.90 118.28
N ASP A 482 -97.43 -10.25 117.19
CA ASP A 482 -98.90 -10.18 116.85
C ASP A 482 -99.86 -8.93 116.75
N LEU A 483 -100.44 -8.75 115.54
CA LEU A 483 -101.89 -8.71 115.10
C LEU A 483 -103.02 -7.83 115.75
N LEU A 484 -103.50 -6.75 115.08
CA LEU A 484 -104.95 -6.31 114.99
C LEU A 484 -105.23 -5.04 114.10
N MET A 485 -105.98 -5.10 112.97
CA MET A 485 -106.69 -3.91 112.36
C MET A 485 -107.61 -4.25 111.14
N SER A 486 -108.95 -4.19 111.23
CA SER A 486 -109.84 -4.48 110.06
C SER A 486 -111.32 -4.02 110.12
N TYR A 487 -111.68 -2.91 110.78
CA TYR A 487 -113.10 -2.56 111.08
C TYR A 487 -113.57 -1.15 110.64
N VAL A 488 -112.87 -0.48 109.73
CA VAL A 488 -113.06 0.97 109.44
C VAL A 488 -113.98 1.27 108.23
N THR A 489 -114.25 0.30 107.37
CA THR A 489 -114.67 0.52 105.97
C THR A 489 -116.13 0.92 105.71
N GLN A 490 -117.00 1.00 106.71
CA GLN A 490 -118.45 1.17 106.48
C GLN A 490 -118.87 2.64 106.16
N THR A 491 -118.12 3.64 106.63
CA THR A 491 -118.55 5.06 106.63
C THR A 491 -118.05 5.91 105.46
N GLU A 492 -117.29 5.35 104.52
CA GLU A 492 -116.68 6.14 103.43
C GLU A 492 -117.61 6.43 102.22
N MET A 493 -118.67 5.64 102.01
CA MET A 493 -119.37 5.66 100.72
C MET A 493 -120.16 6.94 100.46
N GLU A 494 -120.84 7.49 101.47
CA GLU A 494 -121.81 8.59 101.31
C GLU A 494 -121.14 9.94 100.93
N TYR A 495 -119.83 10.09 101.14
CA TYR A 495 -119.08 11.27 100.69
C TYR A 495 -118.67 11.21 99.21
N ARG A 496 -118.56 10.03 98.60
CA ARG A 496 -117.97 9.87 97.25
C ARG A 496 -118.86 10.41 96.13
N GLU A 497 -120.18 10.40 96.26
CA GLU A 497 -121.08 10.81 95.17
C GLU A 497 -121.07 12.34 94.96
N MET A 498 -120.82 13.13 95.99
CA MET A 498 -120.72 14.60 95.88
C MET A 498 -119.36 15.07 95.34
N GLU A 499 -118.29 14.31 95.55
CA GLU A 499 -116.95 14.62 95.05
C GLU A 499 -116.84 14.41 93.53
N ASN A 500 -117.49 13.37 93.00
CA ASN A 500 -117.44 13.01 91.59
C ASN A 500 -117.95 14.09 90.62
N THR A 501 -118.98 14.86 90.98
CA THR A 501 -119.55 15.88 90.09
C THR A 501 -118.63 17.09 89.91
N PHE A 502 -118.03 17.60 91.00
CA PHE A 502 -117.05 18.69 90.91
C PHE A 502 -115.73 18.25 90.24
N GLN A 503 -115.32 17.00 90.37
CA GLN A 503 -114.15 16.47 89.66
C GLN A 503 -114.34 16.50 88.12
N GLN A 504 -115.54 16.24 87.59
CA GLN A 504 -115.79 16.23 86.14
C GLN A 504 -115.68 17.63 85.50
N GLU A 505 -116.14 18.69 86.18
CA GLU A 505 -115.99 20.07 85.67
C GLU A 505 -114.53 20.53 85.73
N MET A 506 -113.80 20.22 86.81
CA MET A 506 -112.36 20.45 86.90
C MET A 506 -111.60 19.77 85.75
N GLN A 507 -111.89 18.50 85.46
CA GLN A 507 -111.24 17.74 84.40
C GLN A 507 -111.42 18.38 83.00
N GLN A 508 -112.60 18.95 82.69
CA GLN A 508 -112.80 19.66 81.42
C GLN A 508 -111.97 20.94 81.29
N ILE A 509 -111.74 21.67 82.38
CA ILE A 509 -110.95 22.91 82.37
C ILE A 509 -109.45 22.59 82.31
N THR A 510 -108.99 21.59 83.07
CA THR A 510 -107.60 21.11 83.03
C THR A 510 -107.24 20.60 81.62
N ALA A 511 -108.07 19.76 81.01
CA ALA A 511 -107.81 19.21 79.67
C ALA A 511 -107.66 20.29 78.58
N LYS A 512 -108.47 21.36 78.63
CA LYS A 512 -108.36 22.51 77.71
C LYS A 512 -107.08 23.31 77.96
N THR A 513 -106.70 23.48 79.23
CA THR A 513 -105.49 24.22 79.62
C THR A 513 -104.22 23.47 79.21
N GLU A 514 -104.16 22.15 79.43
CA GLU A 514 -103.08 21.30 78.96
C GLU A 514 -102.95 21.27 77.43
N HIS A 515 -104.07 21.23 76.70
CA HIS A 515 -104.04 21.27 75.23
C HIS A 515 -103.35 22.54 74.70
N PHE A 516 -103.67 23.71 75.28
CA PHE A 516 -102.98 24.95 74.92
C PHE A 516 -101.49 24.93 75.31
N TYR A 517 -101.14 24.46 76.52
CA TYR A 517 -99.75 24.36 76.96
C TYR A 517 -98.90 23.48 76.03
N ARG A 518 -99.37 22.28 75.70
CA ARG A 518 -98.68 21.36 74.78
C ARG A 518 -98.50 21.99 73.40
N SER A 519 -99.52 22.65 72.87
CA SER A 519 -99.44 23.32 71.56
C SER A 519 -98.43 24.47 71.55
N THR A 520 -98.29 25.24 72.63
CA THR A 520 -97.21 26.24 72.77
C THR A 520 -95.83 25.62 72.95
N GLU A 521 -95.71 24.49 73.66
CA GLU A 521 -94.43 23.80 73.86
C GLU A 521 -93.92 23.17 72.57
N GLU A 522 -94.81 22.54 71.78
CA GLU A 522 -94.51 22.03 70.44
C GLU A 522 -94.05 23.15 69.50
N LYS A 523 -94.69 24.33 69.54
CA LYS A 523 -94.29 25.48 68.72
C LYS A 523 -92.98 26.13 69.18
N GLN A 524 -92.67 26.09 70.48
CA GLN A 524 -91.37 26.53 71.00
C GLN A 524 -90.25 25.58 70.56
N LYS A 525 -90.47 24.26 70.65
CA LYS A 525 -89.51 23.24 70.18
C LYS A 525 -89.28 23.33 68.67
N GLU A 526 -90.34 23.47 67.88
CA GLU A 526 -90.20 23.66 66.43
C GLU A 526 -89.40 24.94 66.10
N LEU A 527 -89.57 26.03 66.87
CA LEU A 527 -88.76 27.24 66.71
C LEU A 527 -87.28 27.01 67.03
N GLU A 528 -86.98 26.33 68.14
CA GLU A 528 -85.61 26.02 68.58
C GLU A 528 -84.90 25.07 67.59
N GLU A 529 -85.59 24.06 67.06
CA GLU A 529 -85.07 23.20 65.98
C GLU A 529 -84.75 24.00 64.70
N LYS A 530 -85.62 24.93 64.28
CA LYS A 530 -85.31 25.80 63.12
C LYS A 530 -84.13 26.74 63.41
N GLN A 531 -84.01 27.24 64.64
CA GLN A 531 -82.90 28.12 65.04
C GLN A 531 -81.55 27.38 65.03
N GLU A 532 -81.50 26.12 65.45
CA GLU A 532 -80.27 25.32 65.43
C GLU A 532 -79.87 24.92 64.00
N VAL A 533 -80.85 24.53 63.17
CA VAL A 533 -80.63 24.27 61.73
C VAL A 533 -80.12 25.52 61.00
N LEU A 534 -80.58 26.72 61.37
CA LEU A 534 -80.06 27.98 60.83
C LEU A 534 -78.59 28.20 61.22
N LYS A 535 -78.21 27.99 62.49
CA LYS A 535 -76.79 28.06 62.92
C LYS A 535 -75.92 27.07 62.15
N GLU A 536 -76.38 25.82 61.99
CA GLU A 536 -75.64 24.81 61.22
C GLU A 536 -75.43 25.22 59.76
N LEU A 537 -76.45 25.78 59.12
CA LEU A 537 -76.36 26.28 57.74
C LEU A 537 -75.43 27.50 57.64
N GLU A 538 -75.44 28.39 58.63
CA GLU A 538 -74.56 29.56 58.70
C GLU A 538 -73.09 29.18 58.93
N VAL A 539 -72.82 28.14 59.75
CA VAL A 539 -71.48 27.54 59.87
C VAL A 539 -71.04 26.93 58.53
N LYS A 540 -71.85 26.06 57.92
CA LYS A 540 -71.53 25.40 56.64
C LYS A 540 -71.32 26.42 55.50
N TRP A 541 -72.08 27.51 55.49
CA TRP A 541 -71.90 28.62 54.55
C TRP A 541 -70.55 29.34 54.75
N ASN A 542 -70.16 29.63 55.99
CA ASN A 542 -68.86 30.23 56.28
C ASN A 542 -67.69 29.27 55.97
N GLU A 543 -67.84 27.98 56.23
CA GLU A 543 -66.86 26.95 55.84
C GLU A 543 -66.67 26.91 54.32
N GLU A 544 -67.75 26.85 53.54
CA GLU A 544 -67.66 26.78 52.07
C GLU A 544 -67.20 28.11 51.45
N LYS A 545 -67.56 29.25 52.04
CA LYS A 545 -66.99 30.56 51.67
C LYS A 545 -65.47 30.59 51.88
N ASN A 546 -64.99 30.17 53.05
CA ASN A 546 -63.55 30.08 53.33
C ASN A 546 -62.84 29.10 52.38
N ARG A 547 -63.52 27.98 52.03
CA ARG A 547 -63.04 27.00 51.04
C ARG A 547 -62.89 27.62 49.65
N HIS A 548 -63.88 28.39 49.21
CA HIS A 548 -63.87 29.10 47.93
C HIS A 548 -62.78 30.20 47.90
N GLU A 549 -62.62 30.99 48.97
CA GLU A 549 -61.56 31.99 49.07
C GLU A 549 -60.16 31.34 49.03
N GLY A 550 -59.95 30.23 49.75
CA GLY A 550 -58.71 29.45 49.68
C GLY A 550 -58.42 28.85 48.29
N LEU A 551 -59.44 28.38 47.57
CA LEU A 551 -59.31 27.90 46.19
C LEU A 551 -59.01 29.05 45.20
N SER A 552 -59.60 30.23 45.40
CA SER A 552 -59.33 31.44 44.61
C SER A 552 -57.89 31.91 44.77
N ASP A 553 -57.38 31.92 46.00
CA ASP A 553 -55.98 32.25 46.31
C ASP A 553 -55.00 31.23 45.72
N LEU A 554 -55.31 29.93 45.81
CA LEU A 554 -54.54 28.87 45.16
C LEU A 554 -54.53 29.04 43.63
N LEU A 555 -55.67 29.35 43.02
CA LEU A 555 -55.79 29.60 41.58
C LEU A 555 -54.95 30.82 41.15
N ARG A 556 -54.91 31.88 41.96
CA ARG A 556 -54.08 33.07 41.72
C ARG A 556 -52.58 32.72 41.74
N ASP A 557 -52.12 31.96 42.73
CA ASP A 557 -50.71 31.54 42.82
C ASP A 557 -50.31 30.51 41.74
N LEU A 558 -51.23 29.64 41.31
CA LEU A 558 -51.00 28.73 40.18
C LEU A 558 -50.89 29.49 38.84
N ASN A 559 -51.73 30.51 38.61
CA ASN A 559 -51.61 31.37 37.43
C ASN A 559 -50.31 32.18 37.44
N ARG A 560 -49.89 32.69 38.61
CA ARG A 560 -48.60 33.37 38.79
C ARG A 560 -47.43 32.44 38.45
N LYS A 561 -47.40 31.23 39.02
CA LYS A 561 -46.39 30.21 38.71
C LYS A 561 -46.38 29.79 37.24
N ARG A 562 -47.54 29.77 36.56
CA ARG A 562 -47.58 29.53 35.11
C ARG A 562 -46.83 30.61 34.34
N ALA A 563 -47.08 31.89 34.64
CA ALA A 563 -46.38 33.01 33.98
C ALA A 563 -44.87 33.01 34.28
N GLU A 564 -44.47 32.70 35.52
CA GLU A 564 -43.06 32.52 35.92
C GLU A 564 -42.40 31.39 35.10
N LEU A 565 -43.09 30.27 34.89
CA LEU A 565 -42.61 29.14 34.07
C LEU A 565 -42.62 29.44 32.56
N GLU A 566 -43.60 30.19 32.04
CA GLU A 566 -43.67 30.60 30.63
C GLU A 566 -42.47 31.52 30.27
N LEU A 567 -42.07 32.41 31.18
CA LEU A 567 -40.84 33.21 31.04
C LEU A 567 -39.58 32.33 31.05
N LEU A 568 -39.45 31.40 32.02
CA LEU A 568 -38.31 30.47 32.08
C LEU A 568 -38.21 29.55 30.85
N ILE A 569 -39.34 29.13 30.27
CA ILE A 569 -39.37 28.37 29.02
C ILE A 569 -38.88 29.22 27.84
N GLN A 570 -39.24 30.50 27.78
CA GLN A 570 -38.77 31.37 26.71
C GLN A 570 -37.27 31.72 26.88
N ASP A 571 -36.78 31.95 28.09
CA ASP A 571 -35.36 32.22 28.34
C ASP A 571 -34.48 30.98 28.10
N THR A 572 -34.91 29.79 28.53
CA THR A 572 -34.16 28.55 28.21
C THR A 572 -34.17 28.26 26.70
N LYS A 573 -35.27 28.57 25.99
CA LYS A 573 -35.33 28.51 24.52
C LYS A 573 -34.36 29.52 23.86
N ASN A 574 -34.25 30.73 24.40
CA ASN A 574 -33.28 31.73 23.96
C ASN A 574 -31.83 31.22 24.17
N GLN A 575 -31.52 30.70 25.36
CA GLN A 575 -30.20 30.12 25.69
C GLN A 575 -29.86 28.92 24.78
N ILE A 576 -30.81 28.04 24.51
CA ILE A 576 -30.63 26.91 23.58
C ILE A 576 -30.28 27.41 22.16
N SER A 577 -30.93 28.48 21.67
CA SER A 577 -30.59 29.03 20.35
C SER A 577 -29.17 29.62 20.29
N VAL A 578 -28.73 30.30 21.36
CA VAL A 578 -27.35 30.83 21.50
C VAL A 578 -26.34 29.68 21.58
N LEU A 579 -26.64 28.59 22.28
CA LEU A 579 -25.75 27.43 22.39
C LEU A 579 -25.70 26.59 21.10
N LEU A 580 -26.73 26.63 20.26
CA LEU A 580 -26.74 25.96 18.96
C LEU A 580 -25.99 26.73 17.85
N GLN A 581 -25.92 28.06 17.92
CA GLN A 581 -25.30 28.88 16.88
C GLN A 581 -23.81 28.52 16.60
N PRO A 582 -22.95 28.30 17.62
CA PRO A 582 -21.56 27.83 17.39
C PRO A 582 -21.48 26.46 16.73
N ARG A 583 -22.45 25.57 16.98
CA ARG A 583 -22.50 24.23 16.37
C ARG A 583 -22.75 24.29 14.87
N GLU A 584 -23.59 25.21 14.40
CA GLU A 584 -23.82 25.41 12.96
C GLU A 584 -22.60 26.04 12.27
N VAL A 585 -21.94 27.01 12.93
CA VAL A 585 -20.69 27.60 12.42
C VAL A 585 -19.57 26.55 12.33
N LEU A 586 -19.37 25.74 13.37
CA LEU A 586 -18.41 24.63 13.37
C LEU A 586 -18.74 23.58 12.32
N LYS A 587 -20.03 23.27 12.09
CA LYS A 587 -20.45 22.36 11.03
C LYS A 587 -20.11 22.91 9.64
N ALA A 588 -20.40 24.18 9.36
CA ALA A 588 -20.07 24.82 8.10
C ALA A 588 -18.55 24.94 7.87
N GLN A 589 -17.77 25.15 8.94
CA GLN A 589 -16.31 25.07 8.89
C GLN A 589 -15.83 23.65 8.55
N LEU A 590 -16.37 22.62 9.22
CA LEU A 590 -16.03 21.22 8.95
C LEU A 590 -16.37 20.78 7.52
N GLU A 591 -17.54 21.16 7.00
CA GLU A 591 -17.94 20.88 5.60
C GLU A 591 -17.00 21.58 4.60
N LYS A 592 -16.53 22.80 4.91
CA LYS A 592 -15.53 23.53 4.11
C LYS A 592 -14.14 22.88 4.15
N GLU A 593 -13.68 22.50 5.33
CA GLU A 593 -12.42 21.76 5.54
C GLU A 593 -12.45 20.43 4.75
N GLN A 594 -13.47 19.60 4.96
CA GLN A 594 -13.67 18.32 4.26
C GLN A 594 -13.71 18.48 2.74
N LYS A 595 -14.40 19.51 2.23
CA LYS A 595 -14.41 19.80 0.80
C LYS A 595 -13.01 20.17 0.30
N SER A 596 -12.29 21.05 0.99
CA SER A 596 -10.93 21.44 0.60
C SER A 596 -9.94 20.26 0.61
N PHE A 597 -10.12 19.32 1.54
CA PHE A 597 -9.34 18.09 1.63
C PHE A 597 -9.66 17.15 0.46
N THR A 598 -10.94 17.03 0.10
CA THR A 598 -11.41 16.26 -1.06
C THR A 598 -10.90 16.86 -2.38
N ASP A 599 -11.01 18.18 -2.57
CA ASP A 599 -10.49 18.90 -3.73
C ASP A 599 -8.95 18.71 -3.85
N THR A 600 -8.24 18.62 -2.72
CA THR A 600 -6.79 18.35 -2.67
C THR A 600 -6.47 16.90 -3.01
N LEU A 601 -7.22 15.92 -2.50
CA LEU A 601 -7.09 14.51 -2.87
C LEU A 601 -7.39 14.27 -4.36
N CYS A 602 -8.39 14.97 -4.93
CA CYS A 602 -8.68 14.92 -6.36
C CYS A 602 -7.54 15.49 -7.20
N LYS A 603 -6.88 16.56 -6.76
CA LYS A 603 -5.65 17.07 -7.40
C LYS A 603 -4.52 16.04 -7.34
N TYR A 604 -4.17 15.55 -6.16
CA TYR A 604 -3.11 14.54 -6.03
C TYR A 604 -3.39 13.27 -6.83
N SER A 605 -4.66 12.83 -6.93
CA SER A 605 -5.04 11.70 -7.79
C SER A 605 -4.90 12.01 -9.28
N SER A 606 -5.19 13.24 -9.71
CA SER A 606 -4.95 13.71 -11.08
C SER A 606 -3.45 13.78 -11.38
N ASP A 607 -2.68 14.41 -10.50
CA ASP A 607 -1.23 14.58 -10.63
C ASP A 607 -0.54 13.21 -10.70
N LEU A 608 -0.89 12.29 -9.79
CA LEU A 608 -0.37 10.92 -9.77
C LEU A 608 -0.71 10.16 -11.06
N ARG A 609 -1.92 10.30 -11.62
CA ARG A 609 -2.26 9.76 -12.95
C ARG A 609 -1.43 10.36 -14.08
N THR A 610 -1.12 11.66 -14.05
CA THR A 610 -0.21 12.25 -15.06
C THR A 610 1.21 11.70 -14.94
N VAL A 611 1.66 11.43 -13.70
CA VAL A 611 2.95 10.78 -13.44
C VAL A 611 2.94 9.33 -13.94
N GLU A 612 1.91 8.52 -13.64
CA GLU A 612 1.74 7.16 -14.15
C GLU A 612 1.78 7.11 -15.69
N VAL A 613 1.03 7.98 -16.36
CA VAL A 613 1.03 8.11 -17.83
C VAL A 613 2.42 8.54 -18.34
N SER A 614 3.12 9.44 -17.65
CA SER A 614 4.49 9.82 -18.02
C SER A 614 5.48 8.67 -17.87
N ILE A 615 5.37 7.85 -16.82
CA ILE A 615 6.22 6.68 -16.58
C ILE A 615 5.97 5.63 -17.66
N TYR A 616 4.71 5.35 -18.00
CA TYR A 616 4.35 4.42 -19.08
C TYR A 616 4.89 4.90 -20.44
N ASN A 617 4.70 6.18 -20.78
CA ASN A 617 5.22 6.75 -22.02
C ASN A 617 6.76 6.71 -22.08
N ASN A 618 7.44 7.07 -20.99
CA ASN A 618 8.89 7.00 -20.89
C ASN A 618 9.41 5.57 -21.01
N HIS A 619 8.72 4.58 -20.44
CA HIS A 619 9.06 3.17 -20.57
C HIS A 619 8.87 2.68 -22.02
N SER A 620 7.80 3.08 -22.72
CA SER A 620 7.60 2.75 -24.13
C SER A 620 8.65 3.41 -25.05
N VAL A 621 9.10 4.63 -24.72
CA VAL A 621 10.22 5.28 -25.42
C VAL A 621 11.54 4.56 -25.13
N LEU A 622 11.81 4.19 -23.88
CA LEU A 622 13.01 3.45 -23.49
C LEU A 622 13.09 2.09 -24.22
N GLN A 623 11.99 1.34 -24.28
CA GLN A 623 11.92 0.08 -25.02
C GLN A 623 12.30 0.27 -26.50
N LYS A 624 11.79 1.32 -27.16
CA LYS A 624 12.15 1.63 -28.56
C LYS A 624 13.63 2.00 -28.72
N VAL A 625 14.21 2.73 -27.75
CA VAL A 625 15.65 3.02 -27.74
C VAL A 625 16.48 1.75 -27.52
N GLU A 626 16.00 0.81 -26.73
CA GLU A 626 16.66 -0.48 -26.47
C GLU A 626 16.55 -1.45 -27.67
N GLU A 627 15.42 -1.43 -28.39
CA GLU A 627 15.24 -2.10 -29.67
C GLU A 627 16.17 -1.53 -30.76
N GLU A 628 16.25 -0.20 -30.91
CA GLU A 628 17.16 0.43 -31.87
C GLU A 628 18.64 0.27 -31.49
N LYS A 629 18.97 0.32 -30.19
CA LYS A 629 20.31 -0.04 -29.71
C LYS A 629 20.66 -1.48 -30.11
N SER A 630 19.75 -2.42 -29.91
CA SER A 630 19.96 -3.83 -30.28
C SER A 630 20.16 -4.02 -31.79
N ARG A 631 19.48 -3.22 -32.62
CA ARG A 631 19.71 -3.17 -34.08
C ARG A 631 21.06 -2.57 -34.42
N MET A 632 21.49 -1.52 -33.73
CA MET A 632 22.79 -0.88 -33.96
C MET A 632 23.95 -1.77 -33.51
N ASP A 633 23.84 -2.44 -32.36
CA ASP A 633 24.80 -3.43 -31.87
C ASP A 633 24.94 -4.62 -32.84
N LEU A 634 23.85 -5.02 -33.52
CA LEU A 634 23.88 -6.01 -34.60
C LEU A 634 24.62 -5.48 -35.84
N ARG A 635 24.30 -4.27 -36.32
CA ARG A 635 25.01 -3.66 -37.47
C ARG A 635 26.49 -3.44 -37.20
N ILE A 636 26.87 -3.07 -35.98
CA ILE A 636 28.28 -2.95 -35.56
C ILE A 636 28.97 -4.32 -35.63
N ARG A 637 28.29 -5.41 -35.26
CA ARG A 637 28.83 -6.77 -35.40
C ARG A 637 29.03 -7.18 -36.86
N GLU A 638 28.02 -6.99 -37.71
CA GLU A 638 28.13 -7.23 -39.15
C GLU A 638 29.30 -6.46 -39.77
N MET A 639 29.45 -5.18 -39.45
CA MET A 639 30.59 -4.37 -39.91
C MET A 639 31.95 -4.85 -39.38
N MET A 640 32.02 -5.40 -38.16
CA MET A 640 33.26 -6.00 -37.65
C MET A 640 33.59 -7.32 -38.34
N GLU A 641 32.57 -8.13 -38.67
CA GLU A 641 32.72 -9.36 -39.45
C GLU A 641 33.21 -9.04 -40.86
N ASP A 642 32.59 -8.08 -41.57
CA ASP A 642 33.07 -7.56 -42.87
C ASP A 642 34.53 -7.08 -42.81
N ILE A 643 34.88 -6.26 -41.80
CA ILE A 643 36.26 -5.79 -41.60
C ILE A 643 37.23 -6.95 -41.40
N SER A 644 36.83 -8.00 -40.67
CA SER A 644 37.67 -9.19 -40.46
C SER A 644 37.87 -10.00 -41.74
N VAL A 645 36.85 -10.08 -42.61
CA VAL A 645 36.95 -10.69 -43.95
C VAL A 645 37.91 -9.88 -44.81
N TYR A 646 37.75 -8.56 -44.89
CA TYR A 646 38.68 -7.70 -45.65
C TYR A 646 40.13 -7.75 -45.13
N GLN A 647 40.34 -7.99 -43.83
CA GLN A 647 41.67 -8.23 -43.27
C GLN A 647 42.26 -9.57 -43.75
N GLN A 648 41.48 -10.66 -43.70
CA GLN A 648 41.90 -11.98 -44.21
C GLN A 648 42.16 -11.95 -45.72
N GLU A 649 41.33 -11.24 -46.50
CA GLU A 649 41.55 -11.08 -47.94
C GLU A 649 42.83 -10.28 -48.23
N LYS A 650 43.08 -9.20 -47.47
CA LYS A 650 44.33 -8.44 -47.58
C LYS A 650 45.54 -9.30 -47.25
N GLU A 651 45.49 -10.11 -46.18
CA GLU A 651 46.58 -11.01 -45.81
C GLU A 651 46.83 -12.07 -46.90
N ARG A 652 45.76 -12.65 -47.47
CA ARG A 652 45.83 -13.54 -48.64
C ARG A 652 46.51 -12.86 -49.83
N TYR A 653 46.08 -11.65 -50.21
CA TYR A 653 46.71 -10.91 -51.30
C TYR A 653 48.17 -10.53 -51.03
N GLN A 654 48.55 -10.26 -49.77
CA GLN A 654 49.95 -10.02 -49.40
C GLN A 654 50.80 -11.30 -49.53
N GLN A 655 50.24 -12.47 -49.20
CA GLN A 655 50.90 -13.77 -49.43
C GLN A 655 51.03 -14.08 -50.93
N GLU A 656 49.98 -13.87 -51.73
CA GLU A 656 50.00 -14.03 -53.18
C GLU A 656 51.06 -13.13 -53.85
N VAL A 657 51.18 -11.87 -53.42
CA VAL A 657 52.21 -10.94 -53.91
C VAL A 657 53.62 -11.41 -53.53
N GLN A 658 53.84 -11.85 -52.28
CA GLN A 658 55.13 -12.39 -51.84
C GLN A 658 55.53 -13.63 -52.65
N GLU A 659 54.60 -14.56 -52.86
CA GLU A 659 54.82 -15.72 -53.73
C GLU A 659 55.19 -15.32 -55.16
N LEU A 660 54.54 -14.29 -55.72
CA LEU A 660 54.84 -13.80 -57.08
C LEU A 660 56.21 -13.13 -57.15
N GLU A 661 56.57 -12.31 -56.15
CA GLU A 661 57.92 -11.74 -56.06
C GLU A 661 58.99 -12.84 -55.99
N ASP A 662 58.78 -13.88 -55.20
CA ASP A 662 59.78 -14.93 -55.01
C ASP A 662 59.87 -15.85 -56.24
N LYS A 663 58.75 -16.09 -56.94
CA LYS A 663 58.76 -16.69 -58.29
C LYS A 663 59.52 -15.82 -59.31
N ILE A 664 59.39 -14.50 -59.25
CA ILE A 664 60.15 -13.56 -60.10
C ILE A 664 61.66 -13.60 -59.75
N LYS A 665 62.03 -13.58 -58.46
CA LYS A 665 63.43 -13.71 -58.02
C LYS A 665 64.06 -15.04 -58.47
N CYS A 666 63.33 -16.15 -58.34
CA CYS A 666 63.79 -17.47 -58.79
C CYS A 666 63.93 -17.58 -60.32
N THR A 667 63.01 -17.00 -61.10
CA THR A 667 63.10 -17.01 -62.57
C THR A 667 64.19 -16.08 -63.09
N LEU A 668 64.37 -14.89 -62.50
CA LEU A 668 65.49 -13.99 -62.81
C LEU A 668 66.85 -14.62 -62.46
N GLY A 669 66.98 -15.23 -61.27
CA GLY A 669 68.22 -15.94 -60.90
C GLY A 669 68.54 -17.13 -61.82
N SER A 670 67.50 -17.81 -62.33
CA SER A 670 67.65 -18.87 -63.32
C SER A 670 68.07 -18.32 -64.69
N LEU A 671 67.49 -17.19 -65.12
CA LEU A 671 67.82 -16.51 -66.37
C LEU A 671 69.25 -15.94 -66.34
N GLU A 672 69.67 -15.31 -65.22
CA GLU A 672 71.05 -14.88 -65.01
C GLU A 672 72.04 -16.04 -65.08
N LYS A 673 71.68 -17.22 -64.56
CA LYS A 673 72.52 -18.41 -64.63
C LYS A 673 72.65 -18.90 -66.07
N MET A 674 71.55 -19.02 -66.81
CA MET A 674 71.56 -19.37 -68.23
C MET A 674 72.37 -18.36 -69.05
N TRP A 675 72.18 -17.05 -68.85
CA TRP A 675 72.99 -16.03 -69.53
C TRP A 675 74.49 -16.09 -69.20
N LYS A 676 74.88 -16.48 -67.99
CA LYS A 676 76.29 -16.70 -67.63
C LYS A 676 76.84 -17.97 -68.31
N GLU A 677 76.01 -18.99 -68.48
CA GLU A 677 76.35 -20.21 -69.22
C GLU A 677 76.45 -19.94 -70.73
N ASP A 678 75.48 -19.26 -71.33
CA ASP A 678 75.48 -18.80 -72.73
C ASP A 678 76.68 -17.89 -73.04
N LEU A 679 77.00 -16.93 -72.16
CA LEU A 679 78.17 -16.05 -72.32
C LEU A 679 79.48 -16.84 -72.24
N SER A 680 79.57 -17.85 -71.36
CA SER A 680 80.74 -18.73 -71.26
C SER A 680 80.91 -19.57 -72.54
N VAL A 681 79.81 -20.08 -73.09
CA VAL A 681 79.80 -20.80 -74.38
C VAL A 681 80.18 -19.87 -75.53
N ALA A 682 79.69 -18.62 -75.55
CA ALA A 682 80.05 -17.63 -76.56
C ALA A 682 81.54 -17.27 -76.53
N LEU A 683 82.11 -17.05 -75.33
CA LEU A 683 83.56 -16.83 -75.15
C LEU A 683 84.39 -18.06 -75.53
N GLU A 684 83.87 -19.28 -75.28
CA GLU A 684 84.48 -20.51 -75.78
C GLU A 684 84.49 -20.57 -77.32
N TRP A 685 83.43 -20.14 -77.99
CA TRP A 685 83.39 -20.06 -79.46
C TRP A 685 84.30 -18.97 -80.00
N GLU A 686 84.30 -17.77 -79.40
CA GLU A 686 85.22 -16.68 -79.76
C GLU A 686 86.68 -17.13 -79.65
N SER A 687 87.04 -17.88 -78.59
CA SER A 687 88.39 -18.46 -78.45
C SER A 687 88.75 -19.52 -79.52
N LYS A 688 87.75 -20.26 -80.04
CA LYS A 688 87.93 -21.25 -81.11
C LYS A 688 88.04 -20.57 -82.48
N ASP A 689 87.27 -19.50 -82.68
CA ASP A 689 87.32 -18.68 -83.89
C ASP A 689 88.62 -17.87 -83.96
N GLU A 690 89.14 -17.34 -82.85
CA GLU A 690 90.49 -16.75 -82.75
C GLU A 690 91.57 -17.75 -83.22
N VAL A 691 91.51 -19.00 -82.76
CA VAL A 691 92.42 -20.08 -83.20
C VAL A 691 92.24 -20.42 -84.69
N LEU A 692 91.01 -20.37 -85.22
CA LEU A 692 90.75 -20.51 -86.65
C LEU A 692 91.30 -19.32 -87.46
N PHE A 693 91.14 -18.08 -87.00
CA PHE A 693 91.71 -16.89 -87.64
C PHE A 693 93.23 -16.91 -87.66
N VAL A 694 93.89 -17.31 -86.56
CA VAL A 694 95.35 -17.55 -86.52
C VAL A 694 95.76 -18.63 -87.53
N SER A 695 94.99 -19.72 -87.63
CA SER A 695 95.25 -20.80 -88.60
C SER A 695 95.04 -20.35 -90.06
N ILE A 696 94.01 -19.55 -90.33
CA ILE A 696 93.73 -18.97 -91.65
C ILE A 696 94.84 -17.98 -92.04
N ASN A 697 95.27 -17.10 -91.13
CA ASN A 697 96.36 -16.16 -91.38
C ASN A 697 97.69 -16.90 -91.68
N SER A 698 97.98 -17.98 -90.94
CA SER A 698 99.14 -18.85 -91.22
C SER A 698 99.08 -19.47 -92.62
N LEU A 699 97.91 -19.97 -93.05
CA LEU A 699 97.69 -20.45 -94.43
C LEU A 699 97.82 -19.32 -95.48
N LEU A 700 97.39 -18.11 -95.14
CA LEU A 700 97.45 -16.95 -96.03
C LEU A 700 98.90 -16.49 -96.25
N ASP A 701 99.74 -16.53 -95.23
CA ASP A 701 101.19 -16.27 -95.36
C ASP A 701 101.96 -17.43 -96.04
N GLN A 702 101.51 -18.68 -95.88
CA GLN A 702 101.99 -19.80 -96.71
C GLN A 702 101.63 -19.61 -98.20
N LEU A 703 100.46 -19.03 -98.50
CA LEU A 703 100.08 -18.67 -99.87
C LEU A 703 100.93 -17.51 -100.42
N LYS A 704 101.18 -16.44 -99.66
CA LYS A 704 102.07 -15.34 -100.08
C LYS A 704 103.52 -15.79 -100.31
N THR A 705 104.05 -16.67 -99.47
CA THR A 705 105.42 -17.20 -99.64
C THR A 705 105.51 -18.15 -100.84
N ARG A 706 104.47 -18.96 -101.10
CA ARG A 706 104.32 -19.75 -102.33
C ARG A 706 104.18 -18.86 -103.59
N GLU A 707 103.47 -17.75 -103.49
CA GLU A 707 103.35 -16.75 -104.58
C GLU A 707 104.72 -16.15 -104.93
N HIS A 708 105.51 -15.76 -103.93
CA HIS A 708 106.90 -15.32 -104.14
C HIS A 708 107.75 -16.41 -104.81
N HIS A 709 107.69 -17.66 -104.34
CA HIS A 709 108.40 -18.77 -104.99
C HIS A 709 107.96 -18.99 -106.45
N LEU A 710 106.68 -18.80 -106.78
CA LEU A 710 106.20 -18.86 -108.16
C LEU A 710 106.70 -17.67 -109.00
N MET A 711 106.85 -16.48 -108.40
CA MET A 711 107.42 -15.30 -109.06
C MET A 711 108.93 -15.45 -109.30
N ASP A 712 109.66 -16.06 -108.37
CA ASP A 712 111.08 -16.41 -108.50
C ASP A 712 111.30 -17.48 -109.59
N VAL A 713 110.44 -18.51 -109.63
CA VAL A 713 110.45 -19.50 -110.73
C VAL A 713 110.12 -18.85 -112.07
N ASN A 714 109.14 -17.94 -112.12
CA ASN A 714 108.76 -17.24 -113.35
C ASN A 714 109.90 -16.34 -113.87
N THR A 715 110.57 -15.58 -112.99
CA THR A 715 111.73 -14.76 -113.38
C THR A 715 112.93 -15.62 -113.79
N LEU A 716 113.16 -16.78 -113.16
CA LEU A 716 114.18 -17.75 -113.57
C LEU A 716 113.90 -18.33 -114.97
N VAL A 717 112.64 -18.70 -115.26
CA VAL A 717 112.21 -19.16 -116.60
C VAL A 717 112.38 -18.04 -117.63
N HIS A 718 111.98 -16.81 -117.30
CA HIS A 718 112.12 -15.67 -118.21
C HIS A 718 113.60 -15.34 -118.51
N LEU A 719 114.50 -15.53 -117.54
CA LEU A 719 115.95 -15.42 -117.71
C LEU A 719 116.52 -16.55 -118.58
N GLN A 720 116.02 -17.79 -118.45
CA GLN A 720 116.41 -18.88 -119.36
C GLN A 720 115.94 -18.62 -120.80
N MET A 721 114.71 -18.14 -121.01
CA MET A 721 114.22 -17.76 -122.34
C MET A 721 115.06 -16.65 -122.99
N MET A 722 115.46 -15.63 -122.21
CA MET A 722 116.39 -14.59 -122.68
C MET A 722 117.75 -15.17 -123.13
N ASN A 723 118.31 -16.09 -122.37
CA ASN A 723 119.57 -16.76 -122.73
C ASN A 723 119.42 -17.68 -123.96
N PHE A 724 118.26 -18.32 -124.14
CA PHE A 724 117.95 -19.12 -125.33
C PHE A 724 117.84 -18.25 -126.59
N SER A 725 117.14 -17.12 -126.50
CA SER A 725 117.03 -16.13 -127.58
C SER A 725 118.42 -15.62 -128.01
N LYS A 726 119.29 -15.31 -127.05
CA LYS A 726 120.64 -14.81 -127.31
C LYS A 726 121.49 -15.83 -128.10
N ARG A 727 121.43 -17.11 -127.72
CA ARG A 727 122.14 -18.21 -128.42
C ARG A 727 121.67 -18.48 -129.85
N LEU A 728 120.47 -18.04 -130.24
CA LEU A 728 119.95 -18.19 -131.60
C LEU A 728 120.39 -17.07 -132.55
N GLY A 729 120.66 -15.86 -132.03
CA GLY A 729 121.18 -14.75 -132.83
C GLY A 729 122.61 -14.96 -133.35
N ASP A 730 123.50 -15.43 -132.46
CA ASP A 730 124.95 -15.44 -132.69
C ASP A 730 125.45 -16.41 -133.80
N LYS A 731 124.58 -17.27 -134.37
CA LYS A 731 124.94 -18.21 -135.45
C LYS A 731 124.51 -17.79 -136.86
N ALA A 732 123.72 -16.73 -137.02
CA ALA A 732 123.21 -16.29 -138.33
C ALA A 732 124.13 -15.29 -139.06
N ALA A 733 125.06 -14.63 -138.36
CA ALA A 733 125.73 -13.40 -138.83
C ALA A 733 127.08 -13.61 -139.55
N ALA A 734 127.55 -14.84 -139.74
CA ALA A 734 128.94 -15.14 -140.13
C ALA A 734 129.18 -15.50 -141.62
N LYS A 735 128.27 -15.14 -142.55
CA LYS A 735 128.41 -15.58 -143.95
C LYS A 735 128.02 -14.60 -145.08
N GLN A 736 127.85 -13.30 -144.83
CA GLN A 736 127.63 -12.33 -145.93
C GLN A 736 128.05 -10.87 -145.65
N GLN A 737 129.36 -10.61 -145.57
CA GLN A 737 129.94 -9.28 -145.81
C GLN A 737 131.28 -9.41 -146.55
N ASN A 738 131.28 -9.25 -147.89
CA ASN A 738 132.50 -8.80 -148.60
C ASN A 738 132.25 -8.23 -150.01
N TYR A 739 131.28 -7.32 -150.16
CA TYR A 739 131.31 -6.30 -151.21
C TYR A 739 131.26 -4.91 -150.57
N GLN A 740 132.11 -4.01 -151.06
CA GLN A 740 132.61 -2.83 -150.36
C GLN A 740 132.10 -1.53 -151.00
N LYS A 741 132.03 -0.36 -150.35
CA LYS A 741 132.10 0.09 -148.92
C LYS A 741 131.72 1.59 -148.90
N ILE A 742 131.11 2.11 -147.80
CA ILE A 742 131.13 3.54 -147.36
C ILE A 742 130.34 4.52 -148.28
N MET A 743 129.50 5.50 -147.87
CA MET A 743 128.95 6.06 -146.60
C MET A 743 127.67 6.90 -146.98
N THR A 744 126.76 7.47 -146.17
CA THR A 744 126.45 7.63 -144.71
C THR A 744 124.89 7.64 -144.56
N TYR A 745 124.29 7.61 -143.36
CA TYR A 745 122.85 7.30 -143.17
C TYR A 745 122.06 8.14 -142.12
N ASN A 746 120.74 8.22 -142.36
CA ASN A 746 119.52 8.57 -141.56
C ASN A 746 119.60 8.81 -140.02
N LEU A 747 118.78 9.66 -139.35
CA LEU A 747 117.30 9.93 -139.34
C LEU A 747 116.44 8.77 -138.75
N CYS A 748 115.29 8.94 -138.05
CA CYS A 748 114.65 10.04 -137.30
C CYS A 748 113.34 9.53 -136.61
N SER A 749 112.82 10.19 -135.55
CA SER A 749 111.38 10.17 -135.10
C SER A 749 110.77 8.86 -134.51
N LYS A 750 109.58 8.80 -133.84
CA LYS A 750 108.79 9.69 -132.92
C LYS A 750 107.48 8.95 -132.44
N LYS A 751 106.86 9.34 -131.31
CA LYS A 751 105.47 8.95 -130.80
C LYS A 751 105.33 7.50 -130.26
N LYS A 752 104.34 7.10 -129.41
CA LYS A 752 103.19 7.69 -128.64
C LYS A 752 102.87 6.74 -127.43
N VAL A 753 102.60 7.13 -126.16
CA VAL A 753 101.37 7.68 -125.48
C VAL A 753 100.37 6.62 -124.92
N ASN A 754 99.65 6.98 -123.82
CA ASN A 754 98.67 6.24 -122.96
C ASN A 754 99.26 5.52 -121.72
N ASN A 755 98.60 5.34 -120.55
CA ASN A 755 97.42 5.97 -119.90
C ASN A 755 97.47 5.69 -118.36
N GLN A 756 97.20 6.65 -117.45
CA GLN A 756 95.94 6.97 -116.73
C GLN A 756 95.42 5.97 -115.65
N SER A 757 95.24 6.55 -114.43
CA SER A 757 94.18 6.37 -113.41
C SER A 757 93.93 5.05 -112.63
N SER A 758 94.01 5.18 -111.30
CA SER A 758 93.19 4.56 -110.22
C SER A 758 93.21 3.04 -110.02
N ASN A 759 93.15 2.51 -108.78
CA ASN A 759 93.13 3.16 -107.45
C ASN A 759 94.46 2.99 -106.71
#